data_AF-A0A3B9IEB4-F1
#
_entry.id   AF-A0A3B9IEB4-F1
#
_cell.length_a   1.000
_cell.length_b   1.000
_cell.length_c   1.000
_cell.angle_alpha   90.00
_cell.angle_beta   90.00
_cell.angle_gamma   90.00
#
_symmetry.space_group_name_H-M   'P 1'
#
loop_
_entity.id
_entity.type
_entity.pdbx_description
1 polymer ?
#
loop_
_entity_poly.entity_id
_entity_poly.type
_entity_poly.pdbx_seq_one_letter_code
_entity_poly.pdbx_strand_id
1 'polypeptide(L)'
;MKGKKLITWLLSAALLAGSVMPVYGSDTDTLTENTVGIALENEMDEGDNLEILTGDESISDIAESESAAEALEEDAAEEMSDESELTEVEDLTDDSTDAVPETVEEVIPDESVGDLIPDDSSAGQTDSLTDSSTSGKKGLQETVVGSTYTSAVPEDGKTYYIRSAANRNFALTVHGNSINNQANINLYQLTKTLDQKFMCRKFTDGSVTFANFHSGKVLRIEGNEPKNSANIWQFEFNSARCAKWKLIKNNDGSYRIASAMNTNYVIDIYAGSLANNQNIQLYKWNNTAAQKFIFTETPIPSYAGTMQLRPSHATKMCAAPAGNSARSGVAIKLEAAENSKILTYTAVQYAAGYYVLVNRSNGLVLSVKNSENKSGAAIIQETRNNKFCQQWLIRKNSNGTYSFLSRLNSTLAIAVYQGLKAAGTKFILSTYKDYSSEKFYTTIYNGTAIPTGEVYIRSVLNSDRVMDAAGAGTADGTNIDCYDWNATKAQKFKLVAVTFGGKTNYWFKIVSVLSGKVLETAGGAAHAGTNIQLGTYRGAKSQLWRPVLMSDGSYIIKSALNQNMAIDMTGSEAYGANIQLSTYANNAQQKWYFTSVTITKNYIDFDDHKTITVLASGTKQYSDTERAYLFAISPYGRTLKGYTPIASAPMGTSYTFHANLNKNAAGSLLMRKFYIATLSHGTYTVISNGFYIQNPQAAATNVKAFPKASRGTKKGIKTGADSINLAKDLKCSHVVLDLPIDTFLSGSEIAYKYEGTTYHFSHIIDVYRDRILAYNRAGIIVTGIFYLYDSSNTRYMYPAAASGSRRGAATLYALNTRTSDRKRLEALFACLTDHWCTSGCTLANWIYGNELQQYNVYHYAGDIPYSEYHEVLAEEFRMFNAAIKSRWKNARTYISLDHNWNLSWTLSGSYSGMKLTSDFNTDLRRQGLIHWDMAMHPYPSPEQDCRIWNRAFTVENSGAAQQITMLNARYFAAYIKNTYGTSTRIIMSETGLSSVYEGRQMQGEQAAAVAFAYYLAEFDPNIDQLAIHRDYDNSGETSGGWWLGIYNSNGSPKPSADVFKYMDTKNWNAHVAHYMNTYIGSDWKSKIHGFNASFFNNK
;
A
#
# COMPACT_ATOMS: atom_id res chain seq x y z
N MET A 1 -11.85 14.42 -63.43
CA MET A 1 -11.15 13.71 -62.32
C MET A 1 -11.21 12.20 -62.52
N LYS A 2 -10.14 11.58 -63.04
CA LYS A 2 -9.79 10.14 -63.00
C LYS A 2 -8.41 10.04 -63.68
N GLY A 3 -7.43 9.37 -63.08
CA GLY A 3 -6.06 9.26 -63.64
C GLY A 3 -4.91 9.31 -62.63
N LYS A 4 -4.91 10.24 -61.66
CA LYS A 4 -3.80 10.41 -60.70
C LYS A 4 -3.82 9.52 -59.45
N LYS A 5 -4.80 8.63 -59.28
CA LYS A 5 -4.91 7.72 -58.11
C LYS A 5 -4.36 6.30 -58.33
N LEU A 6 -3.97 5.93 -59.55
CA LEU A 6 -3.51 4.55 -59.84
C LEU A 6 -2.01 4.35 -59.59
N ILE A 7 -1.19 5.38 -59.84
CA ILE A 7 0.27 5.34 -59.61
C ILE A 7 0.60 5.28 -58.11
N THR A 8 -0.19 5.95 -57.26
CA THR A 8 -0.04 5.91 -55.80
C THR A 8 -0.32 4.53 -55.22
N TRP A 9 -1.15 3.71 -55.87
CA TRP A 9 -1.50 2.37 -55.36
C TRP A 9 -0.42 1.32 -55.65
N LEU A 10 0.26 1.43 -56.79
CA LEU A 10 1.36 0.52 -57.17
C LEU A 10 2.63 0.73 -56.32
N LEU A 11 2.93 1.98 -55.94
CA LEU A 11 4.04 2.29 -55.03
C LEU A 11 3.80 1.84 -53.58
N SER A 12 2.53 1.74 -53.14
CA SER A 12 2.19 1.25 -51.80
C SER A 12 2.26 -0.27 -51.65
N ALA A 13 2.06 -1.03 -52.74
CA ALA A 13 2.13 -2.49 -52.71
C ALA A 13 3.57 -3.03 -52.60
N ALA A 14 4.56 -2.30 -53.12
CA ALA A 14 5.97 -2.72 -53.10
C ALA A 14 6.65 -2.58 -51.73
N LEU A 15 6.15 -1.72 -50.83
CA LEU A 15 6.65 -1.62 -49.45
C LEU A 15 6.07 -2.67 -48.48
N LEU A 16 5.06 -3.44 -48.91
CA LEU A 16 4.43 -4.49 -48.10
C LEU A 16 5.06 -5.88 -48.30
N ALA A 17 6.01 -6.02 -49.23
CA ALA A 17 6.84 -7.21 -49.39
C ALA A 17 8.30 -6.85 -49.03
N GLY A 18 8.77 -7.32 -47.88
CA GLY A 18 10.04 -6.88 -47.30
C GLY A 18 11.28 -7.40 -48.02
N SER A 19 11.83 -6.63 -48.96
CA SER A 19 13.07 -6.97 -49.66
C SER A 19 13.96 -5.78 -50.05
N VAL A 20 14.27 -4.90 -49.09
CA VAL A 20 15.52 -4.10 -49.09
C VAL A 20 16.05 -3.98 -47.65
N MET A 21 17.27 -4.48 -47.40
CA MET A 21 18.04 -4.15 -46.19
C MET A 21 19.08 -3.07 -46.53
N PRO A 22 19.31 -2.06 -45.66
CA PRO A 22 20.55 -1.28 -45.72
C PRO A 22 21.71 -2.11 -45.16
N VAL A 23 22.71 -2.35 -46.00
CA VAL A 23 23.96 -3.04 -45.62
C VAL A 23 24.82 -2.08 -44.78
N TYR A 24 25.17 -2.48 -43.56
CA TYR A 24 26.25 -1.84 -42.81
C TYR A 24 27.59 -2.35 -43.35
N GLY A 25 28.39 -1.44 -43.93
CA GLY A 25 29.72 -1.77 -44.41
C GLY A 25 30.75 -1.78 -43.27
N SER A 26 31.22 -2.99 -42.93
CA SER A 26 32.63 -3.25 -42.63
C SER A 26 33.24 -3.79 -43.94
N ASP A 27 34.51 -3.59 -44.32
CA ASP A 27 35.77 -3.36 -43.60
C ASP A 27 36.75 -2.56 -44.48
N THR A 28 37.95 -2.27 -43.96
CA THR A 28 39.18 -2.26 -44.78
C THR A 28 40.34 -2.95 -44.05
N ASP A 29 40.97 -3.90 -44.75
CA ASP A 29 42.36 -4.39 -44.61
C ASP A 29 42.76 -5.23 -43.36
N THR A 30 43.23 -6.49 -43.45
CA THR A 30 44.05 -7.15 -44.51
C THR A 30 43.98 -8.69 -44.53
N LEU A 31 43.89 -9.27 -45.74
CA LEU A 31 44.59 -10.47 -46.28
C LEU A 31 45.07 -11.62 -45.35
N THR A 32 44.52 -12.84 -45.48
CA THR A 32 45.12 -13.96 -46.28
C THR A 32 44.31 -15.28 -46.26
N GLU A 33 44.16 -15.87 -47.46
CA GLU A 33 43.89 -17.27 -47.89
C GLU A 33 43.83 -18.40 -46.82
N ASN A 34 42.87 -19.34 -46.82
CA ASN A 34 42.69 -20.39 -47.86
C ASN A 34 41.41 -21.27 -47.65
N THR A 35 40.68 -21.55 -48.75
CA THR A 35 40.26 -22.89 -49.27
C THR A 35 39.57 -23.92 -48.30
N VAL A 36 38.43 -24.61 -48.54
CA VAL A 36 37.25 -24.67 -49.46
C VAL A 36 36.60 -26.08 -49.26
N GLY A 37 35.27 -26.21 -49.42
CA GLY A 37 34.53 -27.50 -49.53
C GLY A 37 33.18 -27.46 -48.80
N ILE A 38 31.98 -27.29 -49.40
CA ILE A 38 31.27 -28.06 -50.46
C ILE A 38 30.93 -29.49 -49.96
N ALA A 39 29.71 -30.06 -50.00
CA ALA A 39 28.41 -29.82 -50.69
C ALA A 39 27.23 -30.20 -49.73
N LEU A 40 26.01 -29.62 -49.79
CA LEU A 40 24.86 -29.77 -50.73
C LEU A 40 24.05 -31.09 -50.65
N GLU A 41 22.71 -30.92 -50.64
CA GLU A 41 21.63 -31.91 -50.92
C GLU A 41 21.46 -33.05 -49.90
N ASN A 42 20.31 -33.69 -49.68
CA ASN A 42 18.87 -33.54 -49.92
C ASN A 42 18.27 -34.82 -49.29
N GLU A 43 17.04 -34.78 -48.79
CA GLU A 43 15.93 -35.72 -49.10
C GLU A 43 14.90 -35.80 -47.96
N MET A 44 13.64 -35.85 -48.38
CA MET A 44 12.49 -36.23 -47.57
C MET A 44 12.34 -37.76 -47.65
N ASP A 45 11.79 -38.40 -46.61
CA ASP A 45 10.65 -39.29 -46.87
C ASP A 45 9.74 -39.48 -45.64
N GLU A 46 8.54 -40.01 -45.92
CA GLU A 46 7.38 -40.15 -45.02
C GLU A 46 7.44 -41.39 -44.10
N GLY A 47 6.53 -41.49 -43.12
CA GLY A 47 6.47 -42.66 -42.22
C GLY A 47 5.34 -42.63 -41.19
N ASP A 48 4.21 -43.21 -41.58
CA ASP A 48 2.88 -43.16 -40.96
C ASP A 48 2.66 -43.53 -39.47
N ASN A 49 1.51 -43.06 -39.01
CA ASN A 49 0.80 -43.37 -37.77
C ASN A 49 0.64 -44.87 -37.43
N LEU A 50 0.56 -45.20 -36.12
CA LEU A 50 -0.55 -46.03 -35.63
C LEU A 50 -0.85 -45.75 -34.14
N GLU A 51 -2.13 -45.83 -33.79
CA GLU A 51 -2.72 -45.51 -32.48
C GLU A 51 -3.05 -46.81 -31.69
N ILE A 52 -3.45 -46.67 -30.40
CA ILE A 52 -4.52 -47.45 -29.69
C ILE A 52 -4.16 -48.20 -28.36
N LEU A 53 -4.85 -47.76 -27.28
CA LEU A 53 -5.31 -48.43 -26.01
C LEU A 53 -4.40 -48.87 -24.83
N THR A 54 -4.79 -48.36 -23.64
CA THR A 54 -4.85 -48.99 -22.29
C THR A 54 -3.56 -49.42 -21.57
N GLY A 55 -3.48 -49.43 -20.23
CA GLY A 55 -4.52 -49.21 -19.21
C GLY A 55 -3.95 -48.90 -17.80
N ASP A 56 -4.83 -48.95 -16.79
CA ASP A 56 -4.62 -48.52 -15.40
C ASP A 56 -3.90 -49.59 -14.53
N GLU A 57 -3.21 -49.16 -13.46
CA GLU A 57 -3.26 -49.74 -12.08
C GLU A 57 -2.04 -49.41 -11.16
N SER A 58 -2.33 -48.62 -10.12
CA SER A 58 -1.92 -48.82 -8.71
C SER A 58 -0.47 -48.62 -8.17
N ILE A 59 -0.38 -47.70 -7.18
CA ILE A 59 0.21 -47.85 -5.82
C ILE A 59 1.65 -48.41 -5.68
N SER A 60 2.56 -47.59 -5.15
CA SER A 60 3.15 -47.79 -3.80
C SER A 60 4.04 -46.63 -3.35
N ASP A 61 4.20 -46.50 -2.03
CA ASP A 61 5.04 -45.51 -1.35
C ASP A 61 6.54 -45.75 -1.57
N ILE A 62 7.35 -44.71 -1.33
CA ILE A 62 8.51 -44.76 -0.40
C ILE A 62 8.91 -43.32 -0.06
N ALA A 63 9.09 -43.06 1.23
CA ALA A 63 9.74 -41.88 1.77
C ALA A 63 11.06 -42.30 2.40
N GLU A 64 12.06 -41.41 2.37
CA GLU A 64 13.30 -41.33 3.17
C GLU A 64 14.35 -40.51 2.37
N SER A 65 15.29 -39.79 2.98
CA SER A 65 15.62 -39.64 4.40
C SER A 65 16.18 -38.24 4.70
N GLU A 66 16.06 -37.84 5.97
CA GLU A 66 16.79 -36.71 6.55
C GLU A 66 18.24 -37.12 6.85
N SER A 67 19.13 -36.13 7.03
CA SER A 67 20.21 -36.27 8.00
C SER A 67 20.31 -35.02 8.88
N ALA A 68 19.96 -35.20 10.15
CA ALA A 68 20.26 -34.25 11.21
C ALA A 68 21.53 -34.70 11.93
N ALA A 69 22.23 -33.75 12.55
CA ALA A 69 23.19 -34.02 13.61
C ALA A 69 22.99 -32.97 14.71
N GLU A 70 22.69 -33.45 15.91
CA GLU A 70 22.38 -32.65 17.10
C GLU A 70 23.66 -32.16 17.80
N ALA A 71 23.52 -31.12 18.62
CA ALA A 71 24.35 -30.92 19.81
C ALA A 71 23.47 -30.30 20.91
N LEU A 72 23.67 -30.75 22.15
CA LEU A 72 22.77 -30.57 23.28
C LEU A 72 23.13 -29.38 24.19
N GLU A 73 22.19 -29.11 25.09
CA GLU A 73 22.12 -28.24 26.26
C GLU A 73 23.44 -27.99 27.04
N GLU A 74 23.57 -26.81 27.66
CA GLU A 74 23.73 -26.71 29.12
C GLU A 74 23.38 -25.31 29.68
N ASP A 75 22.92 -25.28 30.94
CA ASP A 75 22.59 -24.07 31.71
C ASP A 75 23.82 -23.41 32.34
N ALA A 76 23.81 -22.07 32.47
CA ALA A 76 24.50 -21.38 33.57
C ALA A 76 23.92 -19.97 33.80
N ALA A 77 23.72 -19.63 35.06
CA ALA A 77 23.45 -18.26 35.53
C ALA A 77 24.55 -17.86 36.52
N GLU A 78 25.00 -16.61 36.49
CA GLU A 78 25.77 -16.00 37.58
C GLU A 78 25.59 -14.47 37.61
N GLU A 79 25.82 -13.87 38.78
CA GLU A 79 25.39 -12.52 39.16
C GLU A 79 26.55 -11.51 39.32
N MET A 80 26.20 -10.21 39.36
CA MET A 80 26.94 -9.09 40.01
C MET A 80 28.36 -8.74 39.45
N SER A 81 28.83 -7.49 39.47
CA SER A 81 28.69 -6.41 40.48
C SER A 81 29.09 -5.04 39.88
N ASP A 82 28.60 -3.95 40.50
CA ASP A 82 29.30 -2.70 40.94
C ASP A 82 30.26 -1.92 39.99
N GLU A 83 30.46 -0.59 40.11
CA GLU A 83 29.69 0.57 40.62
C GLU A 83 30.45 1.86 40.20
N SER A 84 29.90 3.06 40.46
CA SER A 84 30.61 4.38 40.52
C SER A 84 31.15 5.02 39.21
N GLU A 85 31.26 6.34 39.04
CA GLU A 85 30.63 7.50 39.71
C GLU A 85 30.66 8.77 38.81
N LEU A 86 29.69 9.67 39.04
CA LEU A 86 29.68 11.15 39.00
C LEU A 86 30.65 11.97 38.09
N THR A 87 30.08 12.97 37.40
CA THR A 87 30.19 14.39 37.85
C THR A 87 29.19 15.32 37.15
N GLU A 88 28.64 16.27 37.90
CA GLU A 88 27.78 17.38 37.46
C GLU A 88 28.60 18.60 37.04
N VAL A 89 28.03 19.50 36.22
CA VAL A 89 28.15 20.96 36.42
C VAL A 89 26.84 21.66 36.00
N GLU A 90 26.42 22.59 36.86
CA GLU A 90 25.34 23.59 36.78
C GLU A 90 25.39 24.45 35.49
N ASP A 91 24.27 24.76 34.82
CA ASP A 91 23.25 25.81 35.06
C ASP A 91 23.58 27.14 34.37
N LEU A 92 22.52 27.82 33.87
CA LEU A 92 22.32 29.27 33.86
C LEU A 92 21.07 29.63 33.04
N THR A 93 20.14 30.29 33.73
CA THR A 93 18.93 30.94 33.24
C THR A 93 19.20 32.09 32.26
N ASP A 94 18.27 32.37 31.33
CA ASP A 94 17.69 33.72 31.26
C ASP A 94 16.26 33.71 30.66
N ASP A 95 15.53 34.78 30.95
CA ASP A 95 14.11 35.06 30.69
C ASP A 95 13.90 35.84 29.37
N SER A 96 12.69 35.83 28.83
CA SER A 96 12.02 37.02 28.29
C SER A 96 10.66 36.70 27.65
N THR A 97 9.64 37.41 28.13
CA THR A 97 8.31 37.52 27.56
C THR A 97 8.26 38.46 26.35
N ASP A 98 7.37 38.21 25.39
CA ASP A 98 6.47 39.20 24.75
C ASP A 98 5.55 38.47 23.75
N ALA A 99 4.22 38.50 23.88
CA ALA A 99 3.28 39.61 23.63
C ALA A 99 2.86 39.74 22.14
N VAL A 100 1.62 39.32 21.89
CA VAL A 100 0.76 39.53 20.69
C VAL A 100 0.37 41.02 20.55
N PRO A 101 -0.37 41.50 19.51
CA PRO A 101 -0.80 40.89 18.23
C PRO A 101 -0.66 41.81 16.99
N GLU A 102 -1.12 41.38 15.81
CA GLU A 102 -2.03 42.22 15.00
C GLU A 102 -2.88 41.41 14.01
N THR A 103 -4.07 41.96 13.70
CA THR A 103 -5.16 41.34 12.91
C THR A 103 -5.51 42.21 11.70
N VAL A 104 -5.93 41.61 10.59
CA VAL A 104 -6.76 42.32 9.58
C VAL A 104 -7.83 41.37 9.02
N GLU A 105 -9.07 41.85 8.97
CA GLU A 105 -10.24 41.24 8.31
C GLU A 105 -10.16 41.47 6.78
N GLU A 106 -10.85 40.70 5.92
CA GLU A 106 -12.14 41.03 5.27
C GLU A 106 -12.28 40.10 4.03
N VAL A 107 -13.41 39.82 3.38
CA VAL A 107 -14.86 39.87 3.66
C VAL A 107 -15.55 38.88 2.69
N ILE A 108 -16.78 38.43 2.98
CA ILE A 108 -17.67 37.78 2.00
C ILE A 108 -18.99 38.57 1.95
N PRO A 109 -19.53 38.91 0.76
CA PRO A 109 -20.87 39.46 0.64
C PRO A 109 -21.96 38.37 0.46
N ASP A 110 -23.00 38.60 1.24
CA ASP A 110 -24.34 38.00 1.37
C ASP A 110 -25.19 37.98 0.08
N GLU A 111 -26.26 37.17 0.07
CA GLU A 111 -27.61 37.64 -0.33
C GLU A 111 -28.76 36.74 0.21
N SER A 112 -29.87 37.40 0.55
CA SER A 112 -31.07 36.96 1.31
C SER A 112 -32.20 36.37 0.40
N VAL A 113 -33.48 36.07 0.75
CA VAL A 113 -34.48 36.63 1.71
C VAL A 113 -35.66 35.63 1.97
N GLY A 114 -36.37 35.78 3.12
CA GLY A 114 -37.86 35.76 3.24
C GLY A 114 -38.56 34.47 3.74
N ASP A 115 -39.70 34.48 4.48
CA ASP A 115 -40.48 35.57 5.10
C ASP A 115 -41.53 35.08 6.16
N LEU A 116 -41.81 35.88 7.20
CA LEU A 116 -43.07 36.16 7.97
C LEU A 116 -44.04 35.06 8.57
N ILE A 117 -44.02 34.90 9.93
CA ILE A 117 -45.04 35.28 11.00
C ILE A 117 -46.56 35.36 10.61
N PRO A 118 -47.63 35.05 11.45
CA PRO A 118 -47.76 34.97 12.94
C PRO A 118 -48.60 33.83 13.65
N ASP A 119 -48.33 33.66 14.97
CA ASP A 119 -49.21 33.62 16.19
C ASP A 119 -50.64 33.00 16.26
N ASP A 120 -50.90 32.06 17.21
CA ASP A 120 -51.66 32.28 18.48
C ASP A 120 -52.12 31.00 19.27
N SER A 121 -52.14 31.14 20.60
CA SER A 121 -52.88 30.49 21.72
C SER A 121 -53.19 28.97 21.88
N SER A 122 -52.53 28.39 22.90
CA SER A 122 -53.12 27.79 24.14
C SER A 122 -53.23 26.26 24.36
N ALA A 123 -52.80 25.86 25.58
CA ALA A 123 -53.03 24.62 26.37
C ALA A 123 -52.59 23.25 25.78
N GLY A 124 -51.91 22.35 26.51
CA GLY A 124 -51.31 22.43 27.86
C GLY A 124 -50.99 21.03 28.43
N GLN A 125 -49.86 20.87 29.13
CA GLN A 125 -49.37 19.64 29.84
C GLN A 125 -49.06 18.41 28.95
N THR A 126 -48.22 17.41 29.28
CA THR A 126 -46.97 17.19 30.07
C THR A 126 -46.53 15.73 29.77
N ASP A 127 -45.27 15.29 29.79
CA ASP A 127 -43.93 15.91 29.73
C ASP A 127 -42.90 14.78 29.48
N SER A 128 -41.86 14.99 28.67
CA SER A 128 -40.74 14.03 28.52
C SER A 128 -39.53 14.57 27.73
N LEU A 129 -38.46 14.92 28.45
CA LEU A 129 -37.02 14.70 28.14
C LEU A 129 -36.56 14.57 26.66
N THR A 130 -35.75 15.52 26.20
CA THR A 130 -34.65 15.29 25.23
C THR A 130 -33.37 16.03 25.65
N ASP A 131 -32.24 15.63 25.06
CA ASP A 131 -30.86 15.85 25.52
C ASP A 131 -30.06 16.79 24.59
N SER A 132 -28.99 17.40 25.14
CA SER A 132 -27.82 17.99 24.45
C SER A 132 -28.04 19.28 23.63
N SER A 133 -27.07 20.21 23.51
CA SER A 133 -25.86 20.52 24.29
C SER A 133 -25.24 21.84 23.80
N THR A 134 -24.45 22.56 24.63
CA THR A 134 -23.05 22.92 24.31
C THR A 134 -22.30 23.69 25.40
N SER A 135 -21.00 23.39 25.49
CA SER A 135 -19.87 24.19 25.99
C SER A 135 -20.01 25.04 27.26
N GLY A 136 -19.45 24.51 28.36
CA GLY A 136 -18.88 25.31 29.44
C GLY A 136 -17.61 24.66 29.98
N LYS A 137 -16.41 25.16 29.61
CA LYS A 137 -15.16 24.75 30.25
C LYS A 137 -15.12 25.30 31.68
N LYS A 138 -15.67 24.57 32.64
CA LYS A 138 -15.35 24.70 34.07
C LYS A 138 -14.71 23.42 34.56
N GLY A 139 -13.47 23.53 35.05
CA GLY A 139 -12.87 22.48 35.85
C GLY A 139 -13.64 22.35 37.16
N LEU A 140 -14.60 21.43 37.21
CA LEU A 140 -15.24 21.03 38.46
C LEU A 140 -14.28 20.12 39.22
N GLN A 141 -13.40 20.73 40.02
CA GLN A 141 -13.07 20.11 41.30
C GLN A 141 -14.38 20.06 42.09
N GLU A 142 -14.99 18.87 42.21
CA GLU A 142 -16.06 18.65 43.19
C GLU A 142 -15.47 18.85 44.59
N THR A 143 -15.76 20.00 45.19
CA THR A 143 -15.40 20.30 46.58
C THR A 143 -16.10 19.31 47.50
N VAL A 144 -15.32 18.49 48.22
CA VAL A 144 -15.86 17.47 49.13
C VAL A 144 -16.37 18.12 50.41
N VAL A 145 -17.69 18.22 50.56
CA VAL A 145 -18.34 18.47 51.85
C VAL A 145 -19.53 17.52 52.04
N GLY A 146 -19.48 16.68 53.08
CA GLY A 146 -20.66 16.12 53.75
C GLY A 146 -21.46 14.96 53.12
N SER A 147 -21.17 14.49 51.90
CA SER A 147 -22.04 13.50 51.23
C SER A 147 -21.65 12.02 51.46
N THR A 148 -22.63 11.20 51.86
CA THR A 148 -22.55 9.73 51.79
C THR A 148 -22.32 9.27 50.35
N TYR A 149 -21.37 8.37 50.13
CA TYR A 149 -21.06 7.90 48.77
C TYR A 149 -22.18 7.05 48.15
N THR A 150 -22.54 7.36 46.90
CA THR A 150 -23.30 6.47 45.99
C THR A 150 -22.40 5.35 45.44
N SER A 151 -21.75 4.59 46.33
CA SER A 151 -21.05 3.36 45.93
C SER A 151 -22.08 2.27 45.68
N ALA A 152 -22.01 1.64 44.51
CA ALA A 152 -22.73 0.40 44.26
C ALA A 152 -22.28 -0.66 45.28
N VAL A 153 -23.19 -1.56 45.63
CA VAL A 153 -22.85 -2.80 46.35
C VAL A 153 -22.35 -3.79 45.30
N PRO A 154 -21.10 -4.29 45.36
CA PRO A 154 -20.67 -5.27 44.37
C PRO A 154 -21.48 -6.56 44.45
N GLU A 155 -22.07 -6.96 43.33
CA GLU A 155 -22.84 -8.19 43.16
C GLU A 155 -22.07 -9.22 42.31
N ASP A 156 -22.48 -10.48 42.37
CA ASP A 156 -21.85 -11.54 41.59
C ASP A 156 -22.13 -11.37 40.09
N GLY A 157 -21.09 -11.44 39.27
CA GLY A 157 -21.17 -11.36 37.80
C GLY A 157 -21.33 -9.95 37.25
N LYS A 158 -21.49 -8.91 38.08
CA LYS A 158 -21.52 -7.50 37.66
C LYS A 158 -20.10 -6.90 37.51
N THR A 159 -19.94 -5.90 36.64
CA THR A 159 -18.69 -5.16 36.42
C THR A 159 -18.69 -3.78 37.05
N TYR A 160 -17.52 -3.37 37.54
CA TYR A 160 -17.31 -2.11 38.27
C TYR A 160 -16.01 -1.44 37.85
N TYR A 161 -15.99 -0.11 37.88
CA TYR A 161 -14.76 0.64 38.11
C TYR A 161 -14.53 0.73 39.62
N ILE A 162 -13.33 0.34 40.08
CA ILE A 162 -12.92 0.46 41.48
C ILE A 162 -12.18 1.78 41.61
N ARG A 163 -12.85 2.82 42.14
CA ARG A 163 -12.39 4.21 42.12
C ARG A 163 -11.92 4.65 43.50
N SER A 164 -10.95 5.55 43.55
CA SER A 164 -10.55 6.20 44.80
C SER A 164 -11.74 6.99 45.38
N ALA A 165 -12.02 6.82 46.67
CA ALA A 165 -13.04 7.61 47.36
C ALA A 165 -12.55 9.05 47.66
N ALA A 166 -11.23 9.29 47.59
CA ALA A 166 -10.61 10.60 47.75
C ALA A 166 -10.70 11.43 46.46
N ASN A 167 -10.48 10.81 45.29
CA ASN A 167 -10.72 11.45 43.99
C ASN A 167 -11.32 10.43 43.01
N ARG A 168 -12.60 10.63 42.70
CA ARG A 168 -13.39 9.72 41.87
C ARG A 168 -12.91 9.70 40.41
N ASN A 169 -12.08 10.64 39.98
CA ASN A 169 -11.49 10.64 38.63
C ASN A 169 -10.34 9.65 38.49
N PHE A 170 -9.94 8.94 39.55
CA PHE A 170 -8.93 7.89 39.53
C PHE A 170 -9.51 6.50 39.84
N ALA A 171 -9.00 5.48 39.17
CA ALA A 171 -9.39 4.08 39.33
C ALA A 171 -8.20 3.12 39.35
N LEU A 172 -8.38 1.96 39.98
CA LEU A 172 -7.50 0.81 39.80
C LEU A 172 -7.46 0.44 38.31
N THR A 173 -6.27 0.26 37.79
CA THR A 173 -5.97 0.05 36.38
C THR A 173 -4.91 -1.03 36.25
N VAL A 174 -5.01 -1.91 35.26
CA VAL A 174 -3.93 -2.85 34.93
C VAL A 174 -2.89 -2.11 34.09
N HIS A 175 -1.66 -2.03 34.58
CA HIS A 175 -0.60 -1.25 33.92
C HIS A 175 -0.40 -1.68 32.45
N GLY A 176 -0.29 -0.69 31.56
CA GLY A 176 -0.08 -0.88 30.13
C GLY A 176 -1.20 -1.62 29.38
N ASN A 177 -2.42 -1.70 29.95
CA ASN A 177 -3.50 -2.56 29.44
C ASN A 177 -3.04 -4.03 29.23
N SER A 178 -2.11 -4.50 30.08
CA SER A 178 -1.47 -5.81 29.93
C SER A 178 -2.44 -6.97 30.21
N ILE A 179 -2.25 -8.09 29.50
CA ILE A 179 -2.96 -9.34 29.76
C ILE A 179 -2.12 -10.39 30.50
N ASN A 180 -0.86 -10.08 30.83
CA ASN A 180 0.09 -11.03 31.41
C ASN A 180 -0.12 -11.22 32.92
N ASN A 181 0.36 -12.36 33.45
CA ASN A 181 0.52 -12.50 34.91
C ASN A 181 1.52 -11.46 35.41
N GLN A 182 1.46 -11.12 36.70
CA GLN A 182 2.37 -10.18 37.38
C GLN A 182 2.27 -8.72 36.90
N ALA A 183 1.45 -8.41 35.87
CA ALA A 183 1.23 -7.04 35.46
C ALA A 183 0.61 -6.23 36.61
N ASN A 184 1.25 -5.11 36.92
CA ASN A 184 1.00 -4.36 38.12
C ASN A 184 -0.40 -3.70 38.13
N ILE A 185 -0.99 -3.53 39.30
CA ILE A 185 -2.20 -2.71 39.47
C ILE A 185 -1.76 -1.33 39.95
N ASN A 186 -2.10 -0.31 39.17
CA ASN A 186 -1.78 1.07 39.48
C ASN A 186 -3.04 1.93 39.55
N LEU A 187 -2.90 3.13 40.08
CA LEU A 187 -3.89 4.18 40.02
C LEU A 187 -3.72 4.94 38.71
N TYR A 188 -4.79 5.15 37.96
CA TYR A 188 -4.78 5.98 36.75
C TYR A 188 -6.10 6.73 36.60
N GLN A 189 -6.10 7.83 35.84
CA GLN A 189 -7.31 8.57 35.48
C GLN A 189 -8.37 7.66 34.83
N LEU A 190 -9.64 7.88 35.11
CA LEU A 190 -10.76 7.07 34.64
C LEU A 190 -11.04 7.30 33.14
N THR A 191 -10.39 6.53 32.29
CA THR A 191 -10.53 6.50 30.82
C THR A 191 -11.67 5.58 30.34
N LYS A 192 -12.25 4.77 31.25
CA LYS A 192 -13.36 3.82 30.97
C LYS A 192 -12.98 2.62 30.07
N THR A 193 -11.69 2.39 29.87
CA THR A 193 -11.12 1.29 29.07
C THR A 193 -11.26 -0.08 29.76
N LEU A 194 -10.93 -1.18 29.05
CA LEU A 194 -11.22 -2.55 29.51
C LEU A 194 -10.34 -3.00 30.69
N ASP A 195 -9.10 -2.50 30.75
CA ASP A 195 -8.13 -2.62 31.84
C ASP A 195 -8.56 -1.94 33.14
N GLN A 196 -9.56 -1.06 33.11
CA GLN A 196 -10.16 -0.44 34.31
C GLN A 196 -11.45 -1.13 34.77
N LYS A 197 -11.99 -2.08 34.00
CA LYS A 197 -13.25 -2.77 34.32
C LYS A 197 -12.96 -4.06 35.07
N PHE A 198 -13.50 -4.19 36.28
CA PHE A 198 -13.35 -5.38 37.11
C PHE A 198 -14.71 -6.03 37.37
N MET A 199 -14.85 -7.29 37.01
CA MET A 199 -16.01 -8.10 37.34
C MET A 199 -15.87 -8.67 38.75
N CYS A 200 -16.85 -8.38 39.61
CA CYS A 200 -16.95 -8.99 40.92
C CYS A 200 -17.48 -10.42 40.79
N ARG A 201 -16.80 -11.40 41.41
CA ARG A 201 -17.35 -12.73 41.66
C ARG A 201 -17.47 -12.98 43.15
N LYS A 202 -18.61 -13.49 43.63
CA LYS A 202 -18.85 -13.84 45.04
C LYS A 202 -18.65 -15.33 45.27
N PHE A 203 -18.06 -15.68 46.40
CA PHE A 203 -17.95 -17.05 46.89
C PHE A 203 -18.98 -17.32 48.00
N THR A 204 -19.27 -18.59 48.26
CA THR A 204 -20.20 -19.03 49.32
C THR A 204 -19.74 -18.67 50.74
N ASP A 205 -18.43 -18.44 50.93
CA ASP A 205 -17.81 -17.96 52.17
C ASP A 205 -17.97 -16.44 52.42
N GLY A 206 -18.70 -15.73 51.54
CA GLY A 206 -18.91 -14.29 51.59
C GLY A 206 -17.72 -13.44 51.12
N SER A 207 -16.60 -14.06 50.73
CA SER A 207 -15.50 -13.35 50.07
C SER A 207 -15.81 -13.09 48.60
N VAL A 208 -15.06 -12.17 47.99
CA VAL A 208 -15.14 -11.84 46.56
C VAL A 208 -13.78 -11.95 45.89
N THR A 209 -13.77 -12.04 44.57
CA THR A 209 -12.60 -11.72 43.75
C THR A 209 -12.97 -10.75 42.63
N PHE A 210 -12.00 -9.98 42.16
CA PHE A 210 -12.17 -8.99 41.10
C PHE A 210 -11.35 -9.42 39.89
N ALA A 211 -12.04 -9.91 38.86
CA ALA A 211 -11.42 -10.29 37.59
C ALA A 211 -11.42 -9.10 36.64
N ASN A 212 -10.25 -8.70 36.15
CA ASN A 212 -10.15 -7.69 35.12
C ASN A 212 -10.83 -8.16 33.82
N PHE A 213 -11.59 -7.28 33.16
CA PHE A 213 -12.41 -7.66 32.01
C PHE A 213 -11.59 -7.77 30.70
N HIS A 214 -10.41 -7.15 30.62
CA HIS A 214 -9.50 -7.30 29.49
C HIS A 214 -8.73 -8.63 29.57
N SER A 215 -8.04 -8.88 30.69
CA SER A 215 -7.16 -10.04 30.84
C SER A 215 -7.85 -11.32 31.34
N GLY A 216 -8.98 -11.18 32.04
CA GLY A 216 -9.62 -12.26 32.81
C GLY A 216 -8.86 -12.69 34.06
N LYS A 217 -7.72 -12.06 34.37
CA LYS A 217 -6.91 -12.30 35.58
C LYS A 217 -7.47 -11.53 36.77
N VAL A 218 -7.17 -11.96 37.99
CA VAL A 218 -7.74 -11.40 39.23
C VAL A 218 -6.76 -10.55 40.01
N LEU A 219 -7.27 -9.55 40.74
CA LEU A 219 -6.52 -8.81 41.76
C LEU A 219 -5.98 -9.78 42.83
N ARG A 220 -4.66 -9.83 42.98
CA ARG A 220 -3.94 -10.74 43.88
C ARG A 220 -2.82 -10.02 44.63
N ILE A 221 -2.55 -10.45 45.85
CA ILE A 221 -1.40 -10.00 46.66
C ILE A 221 -0.12 -10.72 46.18
N GLU A 222 0.95 -9.98 45.91
CA GLU A 222 2.27 -10.51 45.61
C GLU A 222 2.88 -11.27 46.80
N GLY A 223 3.72 -12.29 46.54
CA GLY A 223 4.33 -13.15 47.57
C GLY A 223 3.36 -14.06 48.35
N ASN A 224 2.04 -13.86 48.24
CA ASN A 224 1.01 -14.50 49.08
C ASN A 224 1.08 -14.14 50.57
N GLU A 225 1.64 -12.99 50.94
CA GLU A 225 1.78 -12.58 52.35
C GLU A 225 1.01 -11.29 52.66
N PRO A 226 0.12 -11.27 53.67
CA PRO A 226 -0.54 -10.04 54.09
C PRO A 226 0.39 -9.21 54.99
N LYS A 227 1.28 -8.43 54.37
CA LYS A 227 2.18 -7.47 55.01
C LYS A 227 2.03 -6.06 54.45
N ASN A 228 2.54 -5.05 55.16
CA ASN A 228 2.61 -3.68 54.65
C ASN A 228 3.48 -3.65 53.38
N SER A 229 3.05 -2.87 52.39
CA SER A 229 3.70 -2.71 51.09
C SER A 229 3.86 -3.99 50.28
N ALA A 230 3.12 -5.05 50.59
CA ALA A 230 2.95 -6.16 49.65
C ALA A 230 2.21 -5.63 48.41
N ASN A 231 2.77 -5.85 47.23
CA ASN A 231 2.24 -5.29 46.00
C ASN A 231 0.91 -5.94 45.57
N ILE A 232 0.08 -5.22 44.81
CA ILE A 232 -1.12 -5.77 44.17
C ILE A 232 -0.92 -5.85 42.66
N TRP A 233 -0.97 -7.06 42.12
CA TRP A 233 -0.84 -7.36 40.69
C TRP A 233 -2.04 -8.16 40.18
N GLN A 234 -2.15 -8.33 38.86
CA GLN A 234 -3.05 -9.34 38.30
C GLN A 234 -2.37 -10.71 38.16
N PHE A 235 -3.10 -11.77 38.46
CA PHE A 235 -2.63 -13.14 38.21
C PHE A 235 -3.80 -14.06 37.83
N GLU A 236 -3.51 -15.20 37.21
CA GLU A 236 -4.45 -16.33 37.15
C GLU A 236 -5.04 -16.65 38.53
N PHE A 237 -6.36 -16.80 38.59
CA PHE A 237 -7.00 -17.28 39.81
C PHE A 237 -6.68 -18.77 39.98
N ASN A 238 -6.44 -19.21 41.22
CA ASN A 238 -6.15 -20.61 41.55
C ASN A 238 -6.82 -21.01 42.89
N SER A 239 -7.93 -20.37 43.24
CA SER A 239 -8.63 -20.51 44.53
C SER A 239 -7.91 -19.98 45.78
N ALA A 240 -6.65 -19.54 45.68
CA ALA A 240 -5.87 -19.11 46.84
C ALA A 240 -6.45 -17.87 47.53
N ARG A 241 -6.28 -17.80 48.86
CA ARG A 241 -6.83 -16.71 49.70
C ARG A 241 -6.20 -15.34 49.41
N CYS A 242 -5.02 -15.30 48.81
CA CYS A 242 -4.33 -14.07 48.37
C CYS A 242 -5.00 -13.37 47.17
N ALA A 243 -5.93 -14.03 46.48
CA ALA A 243 -6.75 -13.47 45.41
C ALA A 243 -8.24 -13.29 45.82
N LYS A 244 -8.53 -13.42 47.12
CA LYS A 244 -9.86 -13.27 47.71
C LYS A 244 -9.87 -12.07 48.66
N TRP A 245 -11.00 -11.38 48.67
CA TRP A 245 -11.18 -10.11 49.36
C TRP A 245 -12.47 -10.10 50.18
N LYS A 246 -12.52 -9.38 51.29
CA LYS A 246 -13.74 -9.05 52.03
C LYS A 246 -14.04 -7.57 51.86
N LEU A 247 -15.23 -7.27 51.36
CA LEU A 247 -15.71 -5.91 51.19
C LEU A 247 -16.37 -5.44 52.48
N ILE A 248 -15.79 -4.44 53.13
CA ILE A 248 -16.34 -3.91 54.37
C ILE A 248 -16.74 -2.46 54.12
N LYS A 249 -18.05 -2.18 54.23
CA LYS A 249 -18.61 -0.84 54.08
C LYS A 249 -18.20 0.02 55.28
N ASN A 250 -17.77 1.23 55.00
CA ASN A 250 -17.42 2.25 55.99
C ASN A 250 -18.64 3.15 56.26
N ASN A 251 -18.64 3.89 57.37
CA ASN A 251 -19.78 4.74 57.78
C ASN A 251 -20.09 5.85 56.76
N ASP A 252 -19.08 6.33 56.03
CA ASP A 252 -19.22 7.32 54.95
C ASP A 252 -19.88 6.75 53.67
N GLY A 253 -20.05 5.42 53.57
CA GLY A 253 -20.60 4.73 52.40
C GLY A 253 -19.56 4.18 51.42
N SER A 254 -18.27 4.48 51.62
CA SER A 254 -17.17 3.86 50.88
C SER A 254 -16.95 2.41 51.34
N TYR A 255 -16.04 1.71 50.67
CA TYR A 255 -15.59 0.37 51.06
C TYR A 255 -14.09 0.37 51.31
N ARG A 256 -13.66 -0.41 52.30
CA ARG A 256 -12.29 -0.93 52.35
C ARG A 256 -12.28 -2.36 51.81
N ILE A 257 -11.28 -2.67 50.98
CA ILE A 257 -11.13 -3.97 50.32
C ILE A 257 -10.09 -4.77 51.12
N ALA A 258 -10.55 -5.55 52.08
CA ALA A 258 -9.69 -6.26 53.03
C ALA A 258 -9.23 -7.62 52.48
N SER A 259 -7.99 -8.03 52.77
CA SER A 259 -7.47 -9.34 52.39
C SER A 259 -8.26 -10.46 53.08
N ALA A 260 -8.62 -11.51 52.34
CA ALA A 260 -9.20 -12.72 52.94
C ALA A 260 -8.16 -13.59 53.66
N MET A 261 -6.86 -13.25 53.59
CA MET A 261 -5.81 -13.88 54.40
C MET A 261 -5.79 -13.29 55.81
N ASN A 262 -5.80 -11.95 55.91
CA ASN A 262 -5.87 -11.22 57.17
C ASN A 262 -6.60 -9.89 56.95
N THR A 263 -7.78 -9.73 57.57
CA THR A 263 -8.65 -8.57 57.36
C THR A 263 -8.13 -7.25 57.94
N ASN A 264 -7.03 -7.30 58.70
CA ASN A 264 -6.33 -6.10 59.17
C ASN A 264 -5.56 -5.40 58.04
N TYR A 265 -5.34 -6.08 56.91
CA TYR A 265 -4.65 -5.55 55.74
C TYR A 265 -5.63 -5.31 54.60
N VAL A 266 -5.55 -4.15 53.97
CA VAL A 266 -6.48 -3.66 52.94
C VAL A 266 -5.70 -3.18 51.71
N ILE A 267 -6.38 -3.12 50.57
CA ILE A 267 -5.87 -2.38 49.40
C ILE A 267 -5.69 -0.90 49.79
N ASP A 268 -4.57 -0.32 49.35
CA ASP A 268 -4.05 0.98 49.76
C ASP A 268 -3.34 1.65 48.57
N ILE A 269 -3.55 2.96 48.38
CA ILE A 269 -2.84 3.77 47.39
C ILE A 269 -1.49 4.17 47.99
N TYR A 270 -0.37 3.75 47.38
CA TYR A 270 0.97 4.00 47.93
C TYR A 270 1.20 5.49 48.23
N ALA A 271 1.68 5.79 49.45
CA ALA A 271 1.86 7.14 49.99
C ALA A 271 0.61 8.06 49.95
N GLY A 272 -0.58 7.53 49.66
CA GLY A 272 -1.81 8.30 49.45
C GLY A 272 -1.81 9.22 48.23
N SER A 273 -0.81 9.12 47.35
CA SER A 273 -0.64 10.01 46.19
C SER A 273 -1.68 9.73 45.10
N LEU A 274 -2.34 10.79 44.60
CA LEU A 274 -3.39 10.70 43.58
C LEU A 274 -2.85 11.11 42.21
N ALA A 275 -1.82 10.39 41.75
CA ALA A 275 -1.14 10.60 40.48
C ALA A 275 -1.37 9.42 39.50
N ASN A 276 -1.21 9.69 38.21
CA ASN A 276 -1.19 8.63 37.20
C ASN A 276 0.02 7.70 37.44
N ASN A 277 -0.21 6.40 37.32
CA ASN A 277 0.74 5.31 37.57
C ASN A 277 1.14 5.09 39.04
N GLN A 278 0.48 5.72 40.02
CA GLN A 278 0.78 5.45 41.43
C GLN A 278 0.54 3.97 41.80
N ASN A 279 1.43 3.35 42.56
CA ASN A 279 1.27 1.94 42.90
C ASN A 279 0.07 1.65 43.81
N ILE A 280 -0.58 0.50 43.62
CA ILE A 280 -1.58 -0.04 44.53
C ILE A 280 -0.94 -1.18 45.34
N GLN A 281 -0.92 -1.01 46.66
CA GLN A 281 -0.30 -1.92 47.60
C GLN A 281 -1.33 -2.49 48.58
N LEU A 282 -0.87 -3.38 49.44
CA LEU A 282 -1.54 -3.81 50.65
C LEU A 282 -0.94 -3.06 51.85
N TYR A 283 -1.78 -2.52 52.73
CA TYR A 283 -1.32 -1.87 53.96
C TYR A 283 -2.27 -2.14 55.13
N LYS A 284 -1.77 -2.07 56.36
CA LYS A 284 -2.60 -2.22 57.57
C LYS A 284 -3.65 -1.12 57.61
N TRP A 285 -4.89 -1.47 57.96
CA TRP A 285 -5.99 -0.50 58.05
C TRP A 285 -5.65 0.63 59.03
N ASN A 286 -5.59 1.86 58.50
CA ASN A 286 -5.24 3.09 59.21
C ASN A 286 -6.32 4.18 59.07
N ASN A 287 -7.46 3.87 58.42
CA ASN A 287 -8.61 4.76 58.20
C ASN A 287 -8.31 6.03 57.36
N THR A 288 -7.18 6.08 56.66
CA THR A 288 -6.87 7.17 55.72
C THR A 288 -7.72 7.09 54.44
N ALA A 289 -7.76 8.19 53.68
CA ALA A 289 -8.48 8.24 52.40
C ALA A 289 -7.87 7.32 51.32
N ALA A 290 -6.58 6.96 51.45
CA ALA A 290 -5.86 6.04 50.55
C ALA A 290 -6.41 4.61 50.54
N GLN A 291 -7.17 4.24 51.57
CA GLN A 291 -7.70 2.88 51.81
C GLN A 291 -9.22 2.77 51.57
N LYS A 292 -9.82 3.84 51.04
CA LYS A 292 -11.26 3.97 50.81
C LYS A 292 -11.54 4.01 49.32
N PHE A 293 -12.40 3.09 48.87
CA PHE A 293 -12.78 2.94 47.47
C PHE A 293 -14.29 3.00 47.30
N ILE A 294 -14.74 3.41 46.11
CA ILE A 294 -16.13 3.32 45.69
C ILE A 294 -16.22 2.44 44.45
N PHE A 295 -17.31 1.69 44.34
CA PHE A 295 -17.61 0.89 43.16
C PHE A 295 -18.63 1.63 42.31
N THR A 296 -18.26 1.98 41.08
CA THR A 296 -19.21 2.48 40.08
C THR A 296 -19.55 1.33 39.14
N GLU A 297 -20.80 0.85 39.18
CA GLU A 297 -21.28 -0.18 38.26
C GLU A 297 -21.12 0.30 36.80
N THR A 298 -20.65 -0.58 35.93
CA THR A 298 -20.55 -0.34 34.49
C THR A 298 -21.25 -1.46 33.75
N PRO A 299 -21.99 -1.18 32.66
CA PRO A 299 -22.60 -2.21 31.84
C PRO A 299 -21.58 -3.22 31.30
N ILE A 300 -22.01 -4.47 31.24
CA ILE A 300 -21.32 -5.56 30.55
C ILE A 300 -21.81 -5.54 29.09
N PRO A 301 -20.93 -5.70 28.08
CA PRO A 301 -21.37 -5.88 26.70
C PRO A 301 -22.32 -7.08 26.60
N SER A 302 -23.50 -6.88 26.01
CA SER A 302 -24.42 -8.00 25.78
C SER A 302 -23.89 -8.88 24.66
N TYR A 303 -23.62 -10.14 24.99
CA TYR A 303 -23.28 -11.21 24.05
C TYR A 303 -24.50 -12.10 23.77
N ALA A 304 -25.71 -11.63 24.07
CA ALA A 304 -26.94 -12.33 23.77
C ALA A 304 -27.20 -12.35 22.26
N GLY A 305 -27.62 -13.49 21.72
CA GLY A 305 -27.83 -13.67 20.28
C GLY A 305 -27.41 -15.04 19.78
N THR A 306 -27.46 -15.24 18.47
CA THR A 306 -27.06 -16.51 17.84
C THR A 306 -25.56 -16.52 17.54
N MET A 307 -24.89 -17.62 17.88
CA MET A 307 -23.48 -17.86 17.65
C MET A 307 -23.19 -19.30 17.23
N GLN A 308 -22.05 -19.51 16.60
CA GLN A 308 -21.47 -20.82 16.31
C GLN A 308 -20.09 -20.88 16.98
N LEU A 309 -19.83 -21.84 17.87
CA LEU A 309 -18.55 -21.90 18.59
C LEU A 309 -17.49 -22.56 17.68
N ARG A 310 -16.73 -21.76 16.93
CA ARG A 310 -15.68 -22.22 16.00
C ARG A 310 -14.28 -22.01 16.58
N PRO A 311 -13.53 -23.05 16.98
CA PRO A 311 -12.22 -22.87 17.61
C PRO A 311 -11.21 -22.17 16.70
N SER A 312 -10.42 -21.23 17.23
CA SER A 312 -9.59 -20.35 16.41
C SER A 312 -8.42 -21.06 15.71
N HIS A 313 -8.00 -22.23 16.20
CA HIS A 313 -7.01 -23.12 15.57
C HIS A 313 -7.60 -24.11 14.57
N ALA A 314 -8.92 -24.30 14.60
CA ALA A 314 -9.69 -25.23 13.78
C ALA A 314 -10.85 -24.46 13.12
N THR A 315 -10.51 -23.42 12.37
CA THR A 315 -11.47 -22.43 11.81
C THR A 315 -12.57 -23.03 10.95
N LYS A 316 -12.32 -24.24 10.42
CA LYS A 316 -13.23 -25.07 9.61
C LYS A 316 -14.14 -26.00 10.40
N MET A 317 -14.08 -25.93 11.73
CA MET A 317 -14.80 -26.81 12.64
C MET A 317 -15.61 -26.00 13.65
N CYS A 318 -16.63 -26.61 14.24
CA CYS A 318 -17.50 -26.00 15.25
C CYS A 318 -17.94 -27.01 16.31
N ALA A 319 -18.43 -26.52 17.44
CA ALA A 319 -19.01 -27.35 18.50
C ALA A 319 -20.42 -27.83 18.14
N ALA A 320 -20.66 -29.14 18.21
CA ALA A 320 -21.96 -29.75 17.94
C ALA A 320 -22.22 -31.00 18.80
N PRO A 321 -23.47 -31.41 19.03
CA PRO A 321 -23.77 -32.69 19.67
C PRO A 321 -23.29 -33.87 18.81
N ALA A 322 -22.64 -34.86 19.43
CA ALA A 322 -22.12 -36.04 18.76
C ALA A 322 -23.21 -36.73 17.90
N GLY A 323 -22.90 -36.97 16.62
CA GLY A 323 -23.81 -37.61 15.67
C GLY A 323 -25.10 -36.82 15.41
N ASN A 324 -25.08 -35.49 15.58
CA ASN A 324 -26.25 -34.61 15.43
C ASN A 324 -27.47 -35.01 16.28
N SER A 325 -27.22 -35.67 17.42
CA SER A 325 -28.28 -36.17 18.29
C SER A 325 -29.06 -35.05 19.00
N ALA A 326 -30.38 -35.23 19.16
CA ALA A 326 -31.23 -34.39 19.99
C ALA A 326 -31.41 -34.92 21.43
N ARG A 327 -30.60 -35.89 21.87
CA ARG A 327 -30.70 -36.49 23.21
C ARG A 327 -29.93 -35.70 24.27
N SER A 328 -30.53 -35.56 25.45
CA SER A 328 -29.87 -35.09 26.67
C SER A 328 -28.73 -36.04 27.10
N GLY A 329 -27.66 -35.50 27.67
CA GLY A 329 -26.46 -36.24 28.10
C GLY A 329 -25.41 -36.50 27.01
N VAL A 330 -25.68 -36.10 25.76
CA VAL A 330 -24.78 -36.32 24.62
C VAL A 330 -23.58 -35.37 24.66
N ALA A 331 -22.38 -35.90 24.43
CA ALA A 331 -21.14 -35.13 24.38
C ALA A 331 -21.11 -34.13 23.20
N ILE A 332 -20.51 -32.97 23.44
CA ILE A 332 -20.21 -31.99 22.39
C ILE A 332 -18.87 -32.35 21.74
N LYS A 333 -18.81 -32.29 20.42
CA LYS A 333 -17.68 -32.65 19.57
C LYS A 333 -17.39 -31.58 18.52
N LEU A 334 -16.19 -31.64 17.92
CA LEU A 334 -15.84 -30.92 16.71
C LEU A 334 -16.53 -31.57 15.50
N GLU A 335 -17.32 -30.79 14.78
CA GLU A 335 -17.91 -31.16 13.48
C GLU A 335 -17.62 -30.06 12.45
N ALA A 336 -17.74 -30.37 11.15
CA ALA A 336 -17.47 -29.40 10.08
C ALA A 336 -18.35 -28.14 10.23
N ALA A 337 -17.75 -26.96 10.04
CA ALA A 337 -18.46 -25.69 10.15
C ALA A 337 -19.36 -25.46 8.92
N GLU A 338 -20.63 -25.84 9.05
CA GLU A 338 -21.68 -25.61 8.06
C GLU A 338 -22.77 -24.65 8.60
N ASN A 339 -23.65 -24.19 7.71
CA ASN A 339 -24.79 -23.34 8.07
C ASN A 339 -26.00 -24.22 8.46
N SER A 340 -25.92 -24.87 9.62
CA SER A 340 -26.98 -25.75 10.14
C SER A 340 -27.39 -25.37 11.56
N LYS A 341 -28.71 -25.39 11.84
CA LYS A 341 -29.26 -24.99 13.15
C LYS A 341 -28.65 -25.76 14.33
N ILE A 342 -28.27 -27.02 14.14
CA ILE A 342 -27.69 -27.86 15.21
C ILE A 342 -26.28 -27.45 15.63
N LEU A 343 -25.57 -26.74 14.75
CA LEU A 343 -24.23 -26.20 14.98
C LEU A 343 -24.28 -24.81 15.66
N THR A 344 -25.48 -24.27 15.87
CA THR A 344 -25.70 -22.90 16.35
C THR A 344 -26.38 -22.87 17.71
N TYR A 345 -25.95 -21.93 18.54
CA TYR A 345 -26.44 -21.72 19.90
C TYR A 345 -26.97 -20.29 20.04
N THR A 346 -28.07 -20.13 20.77
CA THR A 346 -28.51 -18.82 21.25
C THR A 346 -27.92 -18.63 22.63
N ALA A 347 -27.01 -17.67 22.80
CA ALA A 347 -26.62 -17.19 24.11
C ALA A 347 -27.78 -16.38 24.68
N VAL A 348 -28.35 -16.87 25.78
CA VAL A 348 -29.41 -16.21 26.53
C VAL A 348 -28.82 -15.75 27.85
N GLN A 349 -28.84 -14.44 28.12
CA GLN A 349 -28.40 -13.93 29.41
C GLN A 349 -29.32 -14.46 30.52
N TYR A 350 -28.72 -15.05 31.56
CA TYR A 350 -29.45 -15.63 32.69
C TYR A 350 -29.34 -14.76 33.95
N ALA A 351 -28.16 -14.17 34.16
CA ALA A 351 -27.88 -13.23 35.24
C ALA A 351 -26.83 -12.21 34.74
N ALA A 352 -26.43 -11.24 35.57
CA ALA A 352 -25.32 -10.35 35.25
C ALA A 352 -24.07 -11.16 34.84
N GLY A 353 -23.53 -10.90 33.64
CA GLY A 353 -22.33 -11.55 33.09
C GLY A 353 -22.47 -13.01 32.64
N TYR A 354 -23.51 -13.74 33.05
CA TYR A 354 -23.64 -15.19 32.81
C TYR A 354 -24.72 -15.55 31.78
N TYR A 355 -24.35 -16.41 30.84
CA TYR A 355 -25.16 -16.85 29.71
C TYR A 355 -25.42 -18.36 29.75
N VAL A 356 -26.58 -18.76 29.28
CA VAL A 356 -26.91 -20.15 28.93
C VAL A 356 -26.86 -20.27 27.41
N LEU A 357 -26.13 -21.28 26.89
CA LEU A 357 -25.97 -21.50 25.45
C LEU A 357 -26.98 -22.56 24.98
N VAL A 358 -28.08 -22.10 24.38
CA VAL A 358 -29.22 -22.94 23.96
C VAL A 358 -29.06 -23.39 22.52
N ASN A 359 -28.95 -24.69 22.24
CA ASN A 359 -28.85 -25.23 20.89
C ASN A 359 -30.14 -24.94 20.10
N ARG A 360 -30.01 -24.40 18.87
CA ARG A 360 -31.13 -23.91 18.07
C ARG A 360 -31.88 -24.98 17.29
N SER A 361 -31.42 -26.23 17.24
CA SER A 361 -32.18 -27.33 16.65
C SER A 361 -33.12 -28.02 17.64
N ASN A 362 -32.76 -28.07 18.93
CA ASN A 362 -33.40 -28.96 19.92
C ASN A 362 -33.72 -28.31 21.29
N GLY A 363 -33.26 -27.08 21.56
CA GLY A 363 -33.53 -26.38 22.82
C GLY A 363 -32.73 -26.84 24.05
N LEU A 364 -31.88 -27.87 23.92
CA LEU A 364 -30.97 -28.31 24.98
C LEU A 364 -29.82 -27.31 25.18
N VAL A 365 -29.16 -27.36 26.32
CA VAL A 365 -28.14 -26.37 26.71
C VAL A 365 -26.77 -26.99 26.94
N LEU A 366 -25.69 -26.27 26.60
CA LEU A 366 -24.32 -26.69 26.93
C LEU A 366 -24.13 -26.73 28.45
N SER A 367 -23.65 -27.87 28.94
CA SER A 367 -23.43 -28.15 30.35
C SER A 367 -22.13 -28.92 30.57
N VAL A 368 -21.54 -28.76 31.75
CA VAL A 368 -20.47 -29.62 32.24
C VAL A 368 -21.08 -30.89 32.83
N LYS A 369 -20.70 -32.06 32.28
CA LYS A 369 -21.22 -33.36 32.71
C LYS A 369 -21.08 -33.54 34.23
N ASN A 370 -22.15 -34.00 34.87
CA ASN A 370 -22.22 -34.24 36.32
C ASN A 370 -21.89 -33.01 37.21
N SER A 371 -21.84 -31.79 36.65
CA SER A 371 -21.29 -30.59 37.34
C SER A 371 -19.83 -30.75 37.81
N GLU A 372 -19.02 -31.58 37.14
CA GLU A 372 -17.62 -31.83 37.52
C GLU A 372 -16.76 -30.55 37.42
N ASN A 373 -16.18 -30.12 38.55
CA ASN A 373 -15.47 -28.85 38.65
C ASN A 373 -13.94 -28.97 38.49
N LYS A 374 -13.49 -29.62 37.41
CA LYS A 374 -12.07 -29.92 37.15
C LYS A 374 -11.72 -29.86 35.66
N SER A 375 -10.44 -29.66 35.37
CA SER A 375 -9.91 -29.83 34.01
C SER A 375 -10.11 -31.28 33.54
N GLY A 376 -10.42 -31.46 32.26
CA GLY A 376 -10.76 -32.76 31.64
C GLY A 376 -12.23 -33.16 31.73
N ALA A 377 -13.07 -32.45 32.50
CA ALA A 377 -14.51 -32.74 32.59
C ALA A 377 -15.19 -32.57 31.21
N ALA A 378 -16.11 -33.47 30.85
CA ALA A 378 -16.73 -33.48 29.52
C ALA A 378 -17.80 -32.39 29.37
N ILE A 379 -17.83 -31.73 28.20
CA ILE A 379 -18.95 -30.85 27.82
C ILE A 379 -20.02 -31.69 27.11
N ILE A 380 -21.27 -31.54 27.54
CA ILE A 380 -22.46 -32.22 27.01
C ILE A 380 -23.55 -31.20 26.65
N GLN A 381 -24.59 -31.64 25.95
CA GLN A 381 -25.89 -30.97 25.98
C GLN A 381 -26.83 -31.68 26.97
N GLU A 382 -27.71 -30.94 27.64
CA GLU A 382 -28.76 -31.52 28.49
C GLU A 382 -29.98 -30.60 28.63
N THR A 383 -31.03 -31.09 29.26
CA THR A 383 -32.24 -30.31 29.59
C THR A 383 -31.87 -29.12 30.48
N ARG A 384 -32.39 -27.93 30.13
CA ARG A 384 -32.14 -26.70 30.90
C ARG A 384 -32.69 -26.83 32.32
N ASN A 385 -31.80 -26.78 33.30
CA ASN A 385 -32.09 -26.80 34.74
C ASN A 385 -31.50 -25.56 35.48
N ASN A 386 -30.81 -24.67 34.75
CA ASN A 386 -30.18 -23.44 35.24
C ASN A 386 -29.14 -23.63 36.36
N LYS A 387 -28.59 -24.83 36.60
CA LYS A 387 -27.45 -25.02 37.50
C LYS A 387 -26.20 -24.31 36.98
N PHE A 388 -25.23 -24.03 37.86
CA PHE A 388 -23.97 -23.36 37.49
C PHE A 388 -23.16 -24.11 36.42
N CYS A 389 -23.35 -25.43 36.26
CA CYS A 389 -22.76 -26.22 35.19
C CYS A 389 -23.25 -25.85 33.77
N GLN A 390 -24.40 -25.17 33.66
CA GLN A 390 -25.01 -24.71 32.41
C GLN A 390 -24.73 -23.23 32.10
N GLN A 391 -23.93 -22.56 32.93
CA GLN A 391 -23.76 -21.11 32.91
C GLN A 391 -22.33 -20.70 32.60
N TRP A 392 -22.20 -19.80 31.63
CA TRP A 392 -20.95 -19.41 30.99
C TRP A 392 -20.75 -17.91 31.02
N LEU A 393 -19.61 -17.45 31.53
CA LEU A 393 -19.12 -16.09 31.28
C LEU A 393 -18.54 -16.06 29.87
N ILE A 394 -19.00 -15.13 29.04
CA ILE A 394 -18.44 -14.87 27.71
C ILE A 394 -17.46 -13.70 27.84
N ARG A 395 -16.18 -13.93 27.48
CA ARG A 395 -15.17 -12.87 27.36
C ARG A 395 -14.78 -12.71 25.90
N LYS A 396 -14.73 -11.47 25.41
CA LYS A 396 -14.13 -11.11 24.11
C LYS A 396 -12.64 -10.83 24.31
N ASN A 397 -11.80 -11.50 23.55
CA ASN A 397 -10.34 -11.40 23.60
C ASN A 397 -9.86 -10.30 22.62
N SER A 398 -8.65 -9.77 22.82
CA SER A 398 -8.08 -8.65 22.04
C SER A 398 -8.00 -8.93 20.52
N ASN A 399 -7.77 -10.18 20.14
CA ASN A 399 -7.70 -10.63 18.74
C ASN A 399 -9.07 -10.86 18.06
N GLY A 400 -10.19 -10.50 18.71
CA GLY A 400 -11.56 -10.69 18.20
C GLY A 400 -12.16 -12.08 18.43
N THR A 401 -11.41 -13.03 19.00
CA THR A 401 -11.98 -14.31 19.47
C THR A 401 -12.72 -14.14 20.79
N TYR A 402 -13.45 -15.18 21.20
CA TYR A 402 -14.20 -15.25 22.45
C TYR A 402 -13.79 -16.49 23.25
N SER A 403 -13.94 -16.44 24.57
CA SER A 403 -13.73 -17.58 25.46
C SER A 403 -14.92 -17.72 26.41
N PHE A 404 -15.24 -18.97 26.76
CA PHE A 404 -16.43 -19.34 27.54
C PHE A 404 -15.99 -19.95 28.87
N LEU A 405 -15.97 -19.15 29.93
CA LEU A 405 -15.48 -19.55 31.25
C LEU A 405 -16.65 -20.04 32.11
N SER A 406 -16.47 -21.14 32.84
CA SER A 406 -17.54 -21.75 33.63
C SER A 406 -17.93 -20.90 34.84
N ARG A 407 -19.21 -20.96 35.24
CA ARG A 407 -19.65 -20.44 36.55
C ARG A 407 -19.28 -21.39 37.70
N LEU A 408 -19.07 -22.70 37.45
CA LEU A 408 -18.57 -23.63 38.47
C LEU A 408 -17.18 -23.23 38.97
N ASN A 409 -16.32 -22.75 38.07
CA ASN A 409 -15.01 -22.21 38.39
C ASN A 409 -14.51 -21.27 37.29
N SER A 410 -14.15 -20.05 37.70
CA SER A 410 -13.57 -18.98 36.86
C SER A 410 -12.33 -19.39 36.08
N THR A 411 -11.54 -20.32 36.63
CA THR A 411 -10.25 -20.74 36.05
C THR A 411 -10.43 -21.73 34.91
N LEU A 412 -11.66 -22.17 34.65
CA LEU A 412 -11.96 -23.24 33.72
C LEU A 412 -12.77 -22.73 32.53
N ALA A 413 -12.37 -23.08 31.31
CA ALA A 413 -13.04 -22.68 30.07
C ALA A 413 -13.39 -23.88 29.18
N ILE A 414 -14.37 -23.71 28.29
CA ILE A 414 -14.63 -24.66 27.20
C ILE A 414 -13.39 -24.73 26.31
N ALA A 415 -12.91 -25.95 26.04
CA ALA A 415 -11.76 -26.21 25.20
C ALA A 415 -11.96 -27.43 24.29
N VAL A 416 -11.28 -27.42 23.14
CA VAL A 416 -11.07 -28.62 22.33
C VAL A 416 -10.04 -29.52 23.00
N TYR A 417 -10.36 -30.80 23.20
CA TYR A 417 -9.44 -31.76 23.80
C TYR A 417 -8.10 -31.82 23.05
N GLN A 418 -6.99 -31.57 23.76
CA GLN A 418 -5.62 -31.53 23.24
C GLN A 418 -5.39 -30.55 22.06
N GLY A 419 -6.35 -29.66 21.74
CA GLY A 419 -6.26 -28.80 20.55
C GLY A 419 -6.28 -29.55 19.21
N LEU A 420 -6.78 -30.80 19.19
CA LEU A 420 -6.87 -31.60 17.97
C LEU A 420 -7.88 -31.00 17.00
N LYS A 421 -7.53 -30.95 15.71
CA LYS A 421 -8.38 -30.36 14.65
C LYS A 421 -9.35 -31.35 14.01
N ALA A 422 -9.26 -32.63 14.35
CA ALA A 422 -10.02 -33.71 13.71
C ALA A 422 -11.51 -33.67 14.08
N ALA A 423 -12.37 -34.01 13.11
CA ALA A 423 -13.79 -34.26 13.36
C ALA A 423 -13.98 -35.35 14.42
N GLY A 424 -15.05 -35.24 15.21
CA GLY A 424 -15.35 -36.15 16.30
C GLY A 424 -14.56 -35.91 17.61
N THR A 425 -13.58 -35.00 17.63
CA THR A 425 -12.82 -34.62 18.84
C THR A 425 -13.76 -34.04 19.90
N LYS A 426 -13.68 -34.50 21.15
CA LYS A 426 -14.54 -34.05 22.25
C LYS A 426 -14.21 -32.64 22.75
N PHE A 427 -15.23 -31.92 23.19
CA PHE A 427 -15.08 -30.72 24.01
C PHE A 427 -14.97 -31.06 25.49
N ILE A 428 -14.06 -30.38 26.17
CA ILE A 428 -13.83 -30.51 27.61
C ILE A 428 -13.85 -29.15 28.29
N LEU A 429 -13.91 -29.18 29.61
CA LEU A 429 -13.54 -28.09 30.48
C LEU A 429 -12.01 -28.15 30.71
N SER A 430 -11.28 -27.07 30.47
CA SER A 430 -9.82 -26.96 30.60
C SER A 430 -9.43 -25.82 31.54
N THR A 431 -8.28 -25.92 32.22
CA THR A 431 -7.67 -24.76 32.91
C THR A 431 -7.30 -23.72 31.87
N TYR A 432 -7.98 -22.58 31.91
CA TYR A 432 -7.82 -21.51 30.94
C TYR A 432 -6.42 -20.90 31.01
N LYS A 433 -5.67 -21.03 29.92
CA LYS A 433 -4.29 -20.54 29.74
C LYS A 433 -4.12 -19.68 28.50
N ASP A 434 -5.21 -19.14 27.96
CA ASP A 434 -5.26 -18.34 26.72
C ASP A 434 -4.83 -19.12 25.45
N TYR A 435 -4.94 -20.45 25.48
CA TYR A 435 -4.61 -21.29 24.32
C TYR A 435 -5.62 -21.13 23.18
N SER A 436 -5.16 -21.39 21.96
CA SER A 436 -6.01 -21.33 20.74
C SER A 436 -7.14 -22.40 20.73
N SER A 437 -7.05 -23.41 21.60
CA SER A 437 -8.10 -24.40 21.88
C SER A 437 -9.23 -23.89 22.77
N GLU A 438 -9.02 -22.76 23.46
CA GLU A 438 -9.94 -22.09 24.41
C GLU A 438 -10.51 -20.78 23.84
N LYS A 439 -10.22 -20.53 22.56
CA LYS A 439 -10.56 -19.31 21.80
C LYS A 439 -11.45 -19.68 20.62
N PHE A 440 -12.51 -18.91 20.42
CA PHE A 440 -13.57 -19.21 19.45
C PHE A 440 -13.92 -17.98 18.63
N TYR A 441 -14.12 -18.14 17.33
CA TYR A 441 -15.00 -17.23 16.59
C TYR A 441 -16.45 -17.62 16.93
N THR A 442 -17.30 -16.63 17.13
CA THR A 442 -18.73 -16.81 17.47
C THR A 442 -19.65 -16.51 16.30
N THR A 443 -19.13 -15.84 15.27
CA THR A 443 -19.84 -15.52 14.03
C THR A 443 -20.29 -16.79 13.31
N ILE A 444 -21.55 -16.79 12.87
CA ILE A 444 -22.17 -17.89 12.13
C ILE A 444 -21.51 -17.98 10.76
N TYR A 445 -21.00 -19.16 10.41
CA TYR A 445 -20.56 -19.43 9.05
C TYR A 445 -21.77 -19.59 8.13
N ASN A 446 -22.01 -18.60 7.26
CA ASN A 446 -23.19 -18.55 6.38
C ASN A 446 -22.99 -19.26 5.02
N GLY A 447 -21.84 -19.90 4.78
CA GLY A 447 -21.42 -20.37 3.45
C GLY A 447 -20.37 -19.45 2.84
N THR A 448 -20.27 -19.39 1.51
CA THR A 448 -19.31 -18.50 0.83
C THR A 448 -19.49 -17.06 1.34
N ALA A 449 -18.44 -16.50 1.94
CA ALA A 449 -18.44 -15.12 2.38
C ALA A 449 -18.40 -14.22 1.16
N ILE A 450 -19.57 -13.82 0.66
CA ILE A 450 -19.71 -12.84 -0.42
C ILE A 450 -19.89 -11.45 0.20
N PRO A 451 -19.18 -10.43 -0.29
CA PRO A 451 -19.40 -9.07 0.19
C PRO A 451 -20.85 -8.61 0.09
N THR A 452 -21.30 -7.88 1.11
CA THR A 452 -22.60 -7.22 1.09
C THR A 452 -22.48 -5.86 0.42
N GLY A 453 -23.41 -5.55 -0.49
CA GLY A 453 -23.48 -4.26 -1.17
C GLY A 453 -22.80 -4.22 -2.55
N GLU A 454 -22.20 -3.08 -2.87
CA GLU A 454 -21.53 -2.81 -4.15
C GLU A 454 -20.08 -3.26 -4.13
N VAL A 455 -19.65 -3.93 -5.19
CA VAL A 455 -18.27 -4.39 -5.38
C VAL A 455 -17.73 -4.03 -6.76
N TYR A 456 -16.42 -3.88 -6.85
CA TYR A 456 -15.67 -4.13 -8.08
C TYR A 456 -15.26 -5.61 -8.11
N ILE A 457 -15.45 -6.25 -9.27
CA ILE A 457 -14.94 -7.60 -9.53
C ILE A 457 -13.56 -7.43 -10.16
N ARG A 458 -12.51 -7.57 -9.34
CA ARG A 458 -11.14 -7.15 -9.60
C ARG A 458 -10.26 -8.36 -9.95
N SER A 459 -9.39 -8.26 -10.95
CA SER A 459 -8.55 -9.40 -11.34
C SER A 459 -7.47 -9.71 -10.31
N VAL A 460 -7.04 -10.97 -10.21
CA VAL A 460 -5.88 -11.39 -9.41
C VAL A 460 -4.56 -11.28 -10.20
N LEU A 461 -4.61 -11.18 -11.53
CA LEU A 461 -3.42 -11.04 -12.38
C LEU A 461 -2.76 -9.66 -12.24
N ASN A 462 -3.49 -8.63 -12.64
CA ASN A 462 -3.23 -7.24 -12.30
C ASN A 462 -4.42 -6.75 -11.48
N SER A 463 -4.14 -6.33 -10.25
CA SER A 463 -5.19 -5.82 -9.37
C SER A 463 -5.90 -4.62 -9.99
N ASP A 464 -5.24 -3.77 -10.78
CA ASP A 464 -5.83 -2.50 -11.26
C ASP A 464 -6.75 -2.65 -12.48
N ARG A 465 -7.07 -3.90 -12.82
CA ARG A 465 -8.09 -4.34 -13.77
C ARG A 465 -9.35 -4.85 -13.08
N VAL A 466 -10.52 -4.47 -13.60
CA VAL A 466 -11.85 -4.84 -13.10
C VAL A 466 -12.79 -5.20 -14.25
N MET A 467 -13.83 -5.98 -13.98
CA MET A 467 -14.95 -6.11 -14.93
C MET A 467 -15.63 -4.76 -15.14
N ASP A 468 -15.98 -4.44 -16.39
CA ASP A 468 -16.64 -3.19 -16.80
C ASP A 468 -17.80 -3.50 -17.77
N ALA A 469 -18.80 -2.63 -17.82
CA ALA A 469 -19.87 -2.68 -18.81
C ALA A 469 -19.48 -1.79 -19.98
N ALA A 470 -18.91 -2.40 -21.02
CA ALA A 470 -18.17 -1.75 -22.09
C ALA A 470 -18.82 -0.43 -22.59
N GLY A 471 -18.04 0.65 -22.60
CA GLY A 471 -18.49 1.98 -23.00
C GLY A 471 -19.56 2.60 -22.08
N ALA A 472 -19.68 2.13 -20.83
CA ALA A 472 -20.78 2.43 -19.92
C ALA A 472 -22.18 2.07 -20.50
N GLY A 473 -22.25 1.01 -21.31
CA GLY A 473 -23.49 0.56 -21.93
C GLY A 473 -24.53 0.05 -20.93
N THR A 474 -25.81 0.23 -21.27
CA THR A 474 -26.95 -0.14 -20.39
C THR A 474 -27.97 -1.07 -21.04
N ALA A 475 -27.72 -1.54 -22.27
CA ALA A 475 -28.65 -2.36 -23.04
C ALA A 475 -28.50 -3.87 -22.75
N ASP A 476 -29.49 -4.69 -23.14
CA ASP A 476 -29.26 -6.13 -23.28
C ASP A 476 -28.24 -6.33 -24.42
N GLY A 477 -27.26 -7.21 -24.23
CA GLY A 477 -26.16 -7.44 -25.18
C GLY A 477 -24.95 -6.49 -25.02
N THR A 478 -24.97 -5.53 -24.08
CA THR A 478 -23.74 -4.77 -23.75
C THR A 478 -22.66 -5.72 -23.26
N ASN A 479 -21.47 -5.63 -23.86
CA ASN A 479 -20.34 -6.49 -23.54
C ASN A 479 -19.82 -6.28 -22.11
N ILE A 480 -19.25 -7.32 -21.52
CA ILE A 480 -18.42 -7.20 -20.32
C ILE A 480 -16.97 -7.45 -20.71
N ASP A 481 -16.14 -6.44 -20.50
CA ASP A 481 -14.71 -6.52 -20.73
C ASP A 481 -13.93 -6.28 -19.42
N CYS A 482 -12.62 -6.48 -19.51
CA CYS A 482 -11.68 -6.17 -18.46
C CYS A 482 -11.10 -4.77 -18.70
N TYR A 483 -11.33 -3.86 -17.76
CA TYR A 483 -11.02 -2.46 -17.91
C TYR A 483 -10.22 -1.90 -16.74
N ASP A 484 -9.56 -0.78 -17.02
CA ASP A 484 -8.76 0.01 -16.09
C ASP A 484 -9.63 0.62 -14.99
N TRP A 485 -9.33 0.32 -13.72
CA TRP A 485 -10.16 0.78 -12.61
C TRP A 485 -10.28 2.32 -12.55
N ASN A 486 -11.45 2.83 -12.93
CA ASN A 486 -11.77 4.26 -13.04
C ASN A 486 -12.86 4.69 -12.03
N ALA A 487 -13.28 3.78 -11.16
CA ALA A 487 -14.30 3.96 -10.10
C ALA A 487 -15.71 4.36 -10.56
N THR A 488 -16.00 4.34 -11.87
CA THR A 488 -17.33 4.64 -12.42
C THR A 488 -18.37 3.58 -12.04
N LYS A 489 -19.65 3.87 -12.30
CA LYS A 489 -20.74 2.90 -12.07
C LYS A 489 -20.71 1.70 -13.02
N ALA A 490 -20.05 1.80 -14.19
CA ALA A 490 -19.94 0.71 -15.15
C ALA A 490 -19.17 -0.50 -14.56
N GLN A 491 -18.22 -0.22 -13.66
CA GLN A 491 -17.36 -1.21 -12.98
C GLN A 491 -17.94 -1.77 -11.68
N LYS A 492 -19.14 -1.34 -11.28
CA LYS A 492 -19.75 -1.70 -10.00
C LYS A 492 -20.85 -2.73 -10.18
N PHE A 493 -20.80 -3.77 -9.37
CA PHE A 493 -21.75 -4.88 -9.38
C PHE A 493 -22.31 -5.17 -7.98
N LYS A 494 -23.46 -5.85 -7.90
CA LYS A 494 -24.08 -6.39 -6.68
C LYS A 494 -24.29 -7.89 -6.85
N LEU A 495 -23.73 -8.71 -5.97
CA LEU A 495 -24.00 -10.15 -5.94
C LEU A 495 -25.24 -10.40 -5.08
N VAL A 496 -26.33 -10.84 -5.70
CA VAL A 496 -27.62 -11.07 -5.02
C VAL A 496 -27.93 -12.56 -5.04
N ALA A 497 -28.04 -13.17 -3.86
CA ALA A 497 -28.39 -14.57 -3.72
C ALA A 497 -29.79 -14.86 -4.27
N VAL A 498 -29.95 -16.01 -4.93
CA VAL A 498 -31.20 -16.47 -5.53
C VAL A 498 -31.49 -17.90 -5.05
N THR A 499 -32.73 -18.16 -4.64
CA THR A 499 -33.18 -19.52 -4.35
C THR A 499 -33.47 -20.25 -5.65
N PHE A 500 -32.65 -21.26 -5.98
CA PHE A 500 -32.81 -22.07 -7.19
C PHE A 500 -32.49 -23.54 -6.91
N GLY A 501 -33.34 -24.45 -7.39
CA GLY A 501 -33.22 -25.88 -7.11
C GLY A 501 -33.26 -26.23 -5.61
N GLY A 502 -34.09 -25.51 -4.83
CA GLY A 502 -34.21 -25.68 -3.38
C GLY A 502 -33.03 -25.12 -2.54
N LYS A 503 -31.96 -24.62 -3.18
CA LYS A 503 -30.77 -24.09 -2.49
C LYS A 503 -30.85 -22.57 -2.38
N THR A 504 -30.67 -22.04 -1.17
CA THR A 504 -30.52 -20.60 -0.87
C THR A 504 -29.04 -20.28 -0.62
N ASN A 505 -28.58 -19.05 -0.88
CA ASN A 505 -27.18 -18.61 -0.71
C ASN A 505 -26.12 -19.42 -1.48
N TYR A 506 -26.54 -20.13 -2.54
CA TYR A 506 -25.66 -20.98 -3.35
C TYR A 506 -25.51 -20.44 -4.79
N TRP A 507 -26.59 -19.95 -5.36
CA TRP A 507 -26.63 -19.29 -6.66
C TRP A 507 -26.82 -17.78 -6.49
N PHE A 508 -26.17 -17.00 -7.33
CA PHE A 508 -26.18 -15.55 -7.30
C PHE A 508 -26.48 -15.01 -8.69
N LYS A 509 -27.30 -13.97 -8.79
CA LYS A 509 -27.28 -13.08 -9.95
C LYS A 509 -26.27 -11.96 -9.67
N ILE A 510 -25.49 -11.59 -10.67
CA ILE A 510 -24.49 -10.51 -10.57
C ILE A 510 -25.09 -9.31 -11.31
N VAL A 511 -25.52 -8.30 -10.58
CA VAL A 511 -26.28 -7.15 -11.09
C VAL A 511 -25.35 -5.97 -11.34
N SER A 512 -25.34 -5.38 -12.55
CA SER A 512 -24.67 -4.11 -12.83
C SER A 512 -25.36 -2.97 -12.07
N VAL A 513 -24.58 -2.18 -11.34
CA VAL A 513 -25.08 -1.00 -10.59
C VAL A 513 -25.49 0.13 -11.53
N LEU A 514 -24.88 0.21 -12.72
CA LEU A 514 -25.19 1.22 -13.73
C LEU A 514 -26.59 1.03 -14.34
N SER A 515 -26.95 -0.20 -14.70
CA SER A 515 -28.14 -0.50 -15.51
C SER A 515 -29.22 -1.32 -14.80
N GLY A 516 -28.92 -1.94 -13.66
CA GLY A 516 -29.81 -2.90 -13.00
C GLY A 516 -29.95 -4.25 -13.72
N LYS A 517 -29.29 -4.43 -14.88
CA LYS A 517 -29.23 -5.70 -15.63
C LYS A 517 -28.25 -6.67 -14.98
N VAL A 518 -28.29 -7.94 -15.39
CA VAL A 518 -27.44 -9.00 -14.82
C VAL A 518 -26.40 -9.50 -15.82
N LEU A 519 -25.31 -10.08 -15.31
CA LEU A 519 -24.39 -10.89 -16.11
C LEU A 519 -25.10 -12.14 -16.65
N GLU A 520 -25.03 -12.32 -17.97
CA GLU A 520 -25.68 -13.37 -18.74
C GLU A 520 -24.68 -13.99 -19.73
N THR A 521 -24.77 -15.31 -19.98
CA THR A 521 -24.06 -15.94 -21.10
C THR A 521 -24.78 -15.67 -22.42
N ALA A 522 -24.06 -15.14 -23.41
CA ALA A 522 -24.62 -14.79 -24.70
C ALA A 522 -25.31 -16.00 -25.36
N GLY A 523 -26.55 -15.80 -25.85
CA GLY A 523 -27.38 -16.86 -26.42
C GLY A 523 -27.79 -17.99 -25.46
N GLY A 524 -27.45 -17.89 -24.17
CA GLY A 524 -27.63 -18.98 -23.20
C GLY A 524 -26.66 -20.15 -23.38
N ALA A 525 -25.57 -19.98 -24.13
CA ALA A 525 -24.59 -21.03 -24.38
C ALA A 525 -23.74 -21.37 -23.13
N ALA A 526 -23.12 -22.56 -23.15
CA ALA A 526 -22.50 -23.21 -22.00
C ALA A 526 -21.13 -23.87 -22.30
N HIS A 527 -20.45 -23.41 -23.35
CA HIS A 527 -19.13 -23.87 -23.78
C HIS A 527 -18.07 -22.77 -23.66
N ALA A 528 -16.80 -23.13 -23.76
CA ALA A 528 -15.70 -22.15 -23.78
C ALA A 528 -15.86 -21.16 -24.96
N GLY A 529 -15.40 -19.93 -24.79
CA GLY A 529 -15.58 -18.85 -25.75
C GLY A 529 -16.96 -18.18 -25.71
N THR A 530 -17.90 -18.65 -24.88
CA THR A 530 -19.22 -17.99 -24.76
C THR A 530 -19.05 -16.62 -24.11
N ASN A 531 -19.48 -15.56 -24.79
CA ASN A 531 -19.36 -14.19 -24.28
C ASN A 531 -20.19 -13.94 -23.00
N ILE A 532 -19.68 -13.09 -22.09
CA ILE A 532 -20.47 -12.56 -20.96
C ILE A 532 -20.95 -11.15 -21.29
N GLN A 533 -22.25 -10.93 -21.13
CA GLN A 533 -22.92 -9.68 -21.49
C GLN A 533 -23.93 -9.26 -20.42
N LEU A 534 -24.43 -8.03 -20.51
CA LEU A 534 -25.61 -7.61 -19.76
C LEU A 534 -26.89 -8.19 -20.37
N GLY A 535 -27.79 -8.68 -19.51
CA GLY A 535 -29.12 -9.15 -19.90
C GLY A 535 -30.19 -8.79 -18.87
N THR A 536 -31.44 -8.64 -19.33
CA THR A 536 -32.59 -8.44 -18.44
C THR A 536 -32.86 -9.72 -17.63
N TYR A 537 -32.92 -9.63 -16.30
CA TYR A 537 -33.06 -10.80 -15.44
C TYR A 537 -34.39 -11.54 -15.67
N ARG A 538 -34.29 -12.80 -16.09
CA ARG A 538 -35.39 -13.73 -16.42
C ARG A 538 -35.38 -14.99 -15.52
N GLY A 539 -34.41 -15.11 -14.59
CA GLY A 539 -34.28 -16.26 -13.68
C GLY A 539 -33.71 -17.53 -14.33
N ALA A 540 -33.19 -17.43 -15.56
CA ALA A 540 -32.60 -18.55 -16.30
C ALA A 540 -31.22 -18.94 -15.76
N LYS A 541 -30.83 -20.22 -15.96
CA LYS A 541 -29.49 -20.73 -15.56
C LYS A 541 -28.33 -19.94 -16.19
N SER A 542 -28.51 -19.34 -17.36
CA SER A 542 -27.53 -18.47 -18.05
C SER A 542 -27.18 -17.20 -17.28
N GLN A 543 -27.98 -16.83 -16.27
CA GLN A 543 -27.85 -15.62 -15.46
C GLN A 543 -27.47 -15.92 -13.99
N LEU A 544 -27.19 -17.19 -13.69
CA LEU A 544 -26.93 -17.67 -12.34
C LEU A 544 -25.50 -18.17 -12.20
N TRP A 545 -24.84 -17.65 -11.16
CA TRP A 545 -23.41 -17.78 -10.93
C TRP A 545 -23.15 -18.32 -9.52
N ARG A 546 -22.12 -19.15 -9.38
CA ARG A 546 -21.65 -19.67 -8.09
C ARG A 546 -20.22 -19.19 -7.85
N PRO A 547 -20.02 -18.15 -7.02
CA PRO A 547 -18.69 -17.81 -6.56
C PRO A 547 -18.19 -18.85 -5.56
N VAL A 548 -16.94 -19.28 -5.72
CA VAL A 548 -16.27 -20.30 -4.89
C VAL A 548 -15.00 -19.67 -4.33
N LEU A 549 -14.95 -19.48 -3.01
CA LEU A 549 -13.78 -18.96 -2.31
C LEU A 549 -12.65 -20.00 -2.29
N MET A 550 -11.47 -19.60 -2.76
CA MET A 550 -10.26 -20.42 -2.86
C MET A 550 -9.35 -20.23 -1.64
N SER A 551 -8.37 -21.11 -1.45
CA SER A 551 -7.43 -21.06 -0.32
C SER A 551 -6.45 -19.88 -0.36
N ASP A 552 -6.29 -19.22 -1.52
CA ASP A 552 -5.48 -18.01 -1.72
C ASP A 552 -6.28 -16.71 -1.53
N GLY A 553 -7.56 -16.80 -1.12
CA GLY A 553 -8.44 -15.65 -0.91
C GLY A 553 -9.14 -15.12 -2.14
N SER A 554 -8.91 -15.71 -3.33
CA SER A 554 -9.62 -15.37 -4.56
C SER A 554 -10.93 -16.13 -4.72
N TYR A 555 -11.78 -15.69 -5.66
CA TYR A 555 -13.00 -16.38 -6.06
C TYR A 555 -12.90 -16.89 -7.50
N ILE A 556 -13.36 -18.11 -7.73
CA ILE A 556 -13.75 -18.61 -9.05
C ILE A 556 -15.25 -18.39 -9.21
N ILE A 557 -15.73 -17.91 -10.37
CA ILE A 557 -17.16 -17.68 -10.63
C ILE A 557 -17.67 -18.75 -11.61
N LYS A 558 -18.32 -19.81 -11.12
CA LYS A 558 -18.82 -20.93 -11.95
C LYS A 558 -20.23 -20.68 -12.49
N SER A 559 -20.50 -21.18 -13.70
CA SER A 559 -21.84 -21.07 -14.31
C SER A 559 -22.84 -22.12 -13.76
N ALA A 560 -24.12 -21.75 -13.65
CA ALA A 560 -25.20 -22.69 -13.35
C ALA A 560 -25.66 -23.52 -14.56
N LEU A 561 -25.31 -23.12 -15.79
CA LEU A 561 -25.54 -23.94 -16.99
C LEU A 561 -24.62 -25.16 -17.00
N ASN A 562 -23.34 -24.94 -16.70
CA ASN A 562 -22.30 -25.96 -16.72
C ASN A 562 -21.25 -25.66 -15.63
N GLN A 563 -21.17 -26.50 -14.59
CA GLN A 563 -20.25 -26.30 -13.46
C GLN A 563 -18.77 -26.63 -13.79
N ASN A 564 -18.51 -27.14 -15.00
CA ASN A 564 -17.17 -27.27 -15.56
C ASN A 564 -16.72 -25.99 -16.28
N MET A 565 -17.57 -24.95 -16.35
CA MET A 565 -17.25 -23.63 -16.91
C MET A 565 -17.15 -22.57 -15.82
N ALA A 566 -16.23 -21.63 -15.98
CA ALA A 566 -16.03 -20.48 -15.11
C ALA A 566 -15.91 -19.18 -15.93
N ILE A 567 -16.21 -18.04 -15.30
CA ILE A 567 -15.90 -16.72 -15.87
C ILE A 567 -14.38 -16.53 -15.92
N ASP A 568 -13.89 -16.17 -17.08
CA ASP A 568 -12.51 -16.18 -17.54
C ASP A 568 -12.24 -14.90 -18.34
N MET A 569 -11.03 -14.35 -18.22
CA MET A 569 -10.53 -13.25 -19.05
C MET A 569 -9.66 -13.81 -20.18
N THR A 570 -9.95 -13.45 -21.43
CA THR A 570 -9.27 -14.00 -22.62
C THR A 570 -7.75 -13.75 -22.61
N GLY A 571 -6.98 -14.76 -22.20
CA GLY A 571 -5.55 -14.94 -22.51
C GLY A 571 -4.53 -13.97 -21.90
N SER A 572 -4.93 -12.75 -21.53
CA SER A 572 -4.02 -11.64 -21.16
C SER A 572 -4.61 -10.76 -20.05
N GLU A 573 -3.77 -9.96 -19.38
CA GLU A 573 -4.17 -8.87 -18.47
C GLU A 573 -4.33 -7.51 -19.18
N ALA A 574 -4.25 -7.50 -20.52
CA ALA A 574 -4.41 -6.32 -21.36
C ALA A 574 -5.78 -5.64 -21.19
N TYR A 575 -5.78 -4.32 -21.39
CA TYR A 575 -7.00 -3.50 -21.46
C TYR A 575 -7.95 -4.00 -22.55
N GLY A 576 -9.24 -4.07 -22.26
CA GLY A 576 -10.26 -4.52 -23.21
C GLY A 576 -10.26 -6.04 -23.45
N ALA A 577 -9.47 -6.82 -22.71
CA ALA A 577 -9.55 -8.28 -22.75
C ALA A 577 -10.98 -8.74 -22.41
N ASN A 578 -11.54 -9.62 -23.22
CA ASN A 578 -12.95 -9.97 -23.13
C ASN A 578 -13.24 -10.88 -21.91
N ILE A 579 -14.42 -10.70 -21.30
CA ILE A 579 -14.90 -11.60 -20.24
C ILE A 579 -15.82 -12.65 -20.86
N GLN A 580 -15.46 -13.92 -20.69
CA GLN A 580 -16.10 -15.07 -21.34
C GLN A 580 -16.32 -16.22 -20.35
N LEU A 581 -17.02 -17.27 -20.79
CA LEU A 581 -16.86 -18.59 -20.22
C LEU A 581 -15.62 -19.28 -20.79
N SER A 582 -14.88 -19.97 -19.93
CA SER A 582 -13.87 -20.95 -20.30
C SER A 582 -13.97 -22.19 -19.43
N THR A 583 -13.34 -23.28 -19.88
CA THR A 583 -13.23 -24.52 -19.09
C THR A 583 -12.50 -24.23 -17.78
N TYR A 584 -13.08 -24.64 -16.66
CA TYR A 584 -12.53 -24.41 -15.33
C TYR A 584 -11.18 -25.11 -15.18
N ALA A 585 -10.12 -24.31 -15.06
CA ALA A 585 -8.73 -24.76 -14.95
C ALA A 585 -8.02 -24.25 -13.68
N ASN A 586 -8.68 -23.41 -12.86
CA ASN A 586 -8.10 -22.79 -11.65
C ASN A 586 -6.82 -21.96 -11.94
N ASN A 587 -6.70 -21.46 -13.17
CA ASN A 587 -5.65 -20.53 -13.59
C ASN A 587 -5.87 -19.13 -12.96
N ALA A 588 -4.98 -18.18 -13.24
CA ALA A 588 -5.08 -16.83 -12.68
C ALA A 588 -6.12 -15.95 -13.41
N GLN A 589 -6.42 -16.24 -14.68
CA GLN A 589 -7.42 -15.57 -15.51
C GLN A 589 -8.87 -15.79 -15.02
N GLN A 590 -9.10 -16.87 -14.27
CA GLN A 590 -10.40 -17.25 -13.70
C GLN A 590 -10.59 -16.78 -12.25
N LYS A 591 -9.59 -16.10 -11.67
CA LYS A 591 -9.54 -15.71 -10.26
C LYS A 591 -9.82 -14.22 -10.09
N TRP A 592 -10.73 -13.94 -9.16
CA TRP A 592 -11.28 -12.61 -8.92
C TRP A 592 -11.26 -12.24 -7.43
N TYR A 593 -11.10 -10.96 -7.12
CA TYR A 593 -11.38 -10.38 -5.81
C TYR A 593 -12.67 -9.55 -5.86
N PHE A 594 -13.52 -9.67 -4.84
CA PHE A 594 -14.71 -8.83 -4.69
C PHE A 594 -14.41 -7.70 -3.71
N THR A 595 -14.16 -6.51 -4.24
CA THR A 595 -13.61 -5.38 -3.47
C THR A 595 -14.64 -4.26 -3.30
N SER A 596 -14.78 -3.74 -2.09
CA SER A 596 -15.80 -2.75 -1.70
C SER A 596 -15.27 -1.66 -0.76
N VAL A 597 -13.97 -1.71 -0.48
CA VAL A 597 -13.18 -0.71 0.26
C VAL A 597 -12.18 -0.10 -0.71
N THR A 598 -11.94 1.19 -0.58
CA THR A 598 -10.90 1.89 -1.35
C THR A 598 -9.87 2.46 -0.37
N ILE A 599 -8.61 2.06 -0.52
CA ILE A 599 -7.47 2.77 0.05
C ILE A 599 -7.33 4.08 -0.72
N THR A 600 -7.44 5.21 -0.02
CA THR A 600 -7.42 6.56 -0.60
C THR A 600 -6.15 7.32 -0.27
N LYS A 601 -5.49 6.99 0.85
CA LYS A 601 -4.17 7.49 1.20
C LYS A 601 -3.29 6.40 1.80
N ASN A 602 -2.01 6.44 1.48
CA ASN A 602 -0.96 5.65 2.10
C ASN A 602 0.30 6.50 2.11
N TYR A 603 0.73 6.91 3.30
CA TYR A 603 1.81 7.88 3.44
C TYR A 603 2.67 7.58 4.67
N ILE A 604 3.94 7.92 4.58
CA ILE A 604 4.87 7.94 5.71
C ILE A 604 4.67 9.27 6.45
N ASP A 605 4.67 9.23 7.78
CA ASP A 605 4.59 10.43 8.60
C ASP A 605 5.87 11.28 8.45
N PHE A 606 5.71 12.60 8.39
CA PHE A 606 6.83 13.53 8.30
C PHE A 606 7.48 13.81 9.65
N ASP A 607 6.76 13.58 10.75
CA ASP A 607 7.22 13.93 12.09
C ASP A 607 8.20 12.89 12.67
N ASP A 608 8.05 11.60 12.31
CA ASP A 608 8.90 10.50 12.80
C ASP A 608 9.72 9.75 11.73
N HIS A 609 9.43 9.99 10.44
CA HIS A 609 10.02 9.32 9.26
C HIS A 609 9.89 7.78 9.24
N LYS A 610 9.06 7.19 10.11
CA LYS A 610 9.04 5.76 10.45
C LYS A 610 7.64 5.15 10.45
N THR A 611 6.59 5.91 10.73
CA THR A 611 5.20 5.42 10.75
C THR A 611 4.58 5.55 9.37
N ILE A 612 3.98 4.46 8.88
CA ILE A 612 3.09 4.48 7.71
C ILE A 612 1.66 4.58 8.21
N THR A 613 0.91 5.54 7.68
CA THR A 613 -0.53 5.67 7.91
C THR A 613 -1.30 5.36 6.62
N VAL A 614 -2.20 4.37 6.69
CA VAL A 614 -3.08 3.96 5.59
C VAL A 614 -4.52 4.33 5.93
N LEU A 615 -5.16 5.12 5.06
CA LEU A 615 -6.56 5.52 5.18
C LEU A 615 -7.39 4.86 4.08
N ALA A 616 -8.52 4.28 4.48
CA ALA A 616 -9.45 3.64 3.56
C ALA A 616 -10.90 3.79 4.00
N SER A 617 -11.82 3.69 3.06
CA SER A 617 -13.27 3.74 3.33
C SER A 617 -14.06 2.85 2.38
N GLY A 618 -15.25 2.42 2.79
CA GLY A 618 -16.11 1.56 1.97
C GLY A 618 -17.24 0.90 2.75
N THR A 619 -17.86 -0.11 2.13
CA THR A 619 -18.95 -0.86 2.76
C THR A 619 -18.40 -1.82 3.82
N LYS A 620 -18.99 -1.84 5.03
CA LYS A 620 -18.62 -2.75 6.11
C LYS A 620 -18.76 -4.20 5.67
N GLN A 621 -17.68 -4.97 5.75
CA GLN A 621 -17.64 -6.37 5.32
C GLN A 621 -17.72 -7.37 6.49
N TYR A 622 -18.02 -8.62 6.16
CA TYR A 622 -17.98 -9.73 7.11
C TYR A 622 -16.54 -10.13 7.43
N SER A 623 -16.23 -10.34 8.72
CA SER A 623 -15.05 -11.10 9.15
C SER A 623 -15.36 -11.88 10.42
N ASP A 624 -14.77 -13.07 10.52
CA ASP A 624 -14.82 -13.96 11.69
C ASP A 624 -14.36 -13.29 12.99
N THR A 625 -13.48 -12.29 12.88
CA THR A 625 -12.80 -11.59 13.99
C THR A 625 -13.41 -10.23 14.32
N GLU A 626 -14.39 -9.76 13.51
CA GLU A 626 -14.84 -8.36 13.50
C GLU A 626 -13.70 -7.34 13.25
N ARG A 627 -12.63 -7.73 12.56
CA ARG A 627 -11.49 -6.86 12.19
C ARG A 627 -11.20 -6.90 10.68
N ALA A 628 -10.70 -5.78 10.18
CA ALA A 628 -10.04 -5.69 8.89
C ALA A 628 -8.51 -5.74 9.10
N TYR A 629 -7.79 -6.27 8.12
CA TYR A 629 -6.36 -6.56 8.20
C TYR A 629 -5.62 -5.87 7.06
N LEU A 630 -4.58 -5.12 7.38
CA LEU A 630 -3.69 -4.52 6.39
C LEU A 630 -2.58 -5.52 6.06
N PHE A 631 -2.36 -5.75 4.78
CA PHE A 631 -1.25 -6.52 4.22
C PHE A 631 -0.38 -5.60 3.38
N ALA A 632 0.92 -5.91 3.33
CA ALA A 632 1.87 -5.30 2.41
C ALA A 632 2.62 -6.42 1.68
N ILE A 633 2.48 -6.49 0.36
CA ILE A 633 3.07 -7.54 -0.47
C ILE A 633 4.12 -6.97 -1.42
N SER A 634 5.00 -7.81 -1.96
CA SER A 634 5.92 -7.37 -3.03
C SER A 634 5.14 -6.86 -4.25
N PRO A 635 5.66 -5.86 -5.01
CA PRO A 635 5.01 -5.33 -6.21
C PRO A 635 4.55 -6.39 -7.23
N TYR A 636 5.38 -7.42 -7.43
CA TYR A 636 5.12 -8.57 -8.30
C TYR A 636 4.26 -9.68 -7.64
N GLY A 637 3.82 -9.48 -6.41
CA GLY A 637 2.94 -10.39 -5.69
C GLY A 637 1.49 -10.28 -6.15
N ARG A 638 0.87 -11.39 -6.53
CA ARG A 638 -0.52 -11.45 -7.01
C ARG A 638 -1.56 -11.75 -5.92
N THR A 639 -1.16 -12.41 -4.83
CA THR A 639 -2.08 -12.85 -3.77
C THR A 639 -1.47 -12.65 -2.38
N LEU A 640 -2.30 -12.76 -1.34
CA LEU A 640 -1.87 -12.73 0.06
C LEU A 640 -1.21 -14.04 0.53
N LYS A 641 -1.11 -15.07 -0.33
CA LYS A 641 -0.51 -16.36 0.03
C LYS A 641 0.96 -16.18 0.41
N GLY A 642 1.33 -16.62 1.61
CA GLY A 642 2.68 -16.46 2.16
C GLY A 642 2.95 -15.15 2.88
N TYR A 643 1.97 -14.24 2.94
CA TYR A 643 2.06 -12.99 3.69
C TYR A 643 1.22 -13.04 4.97
N THR A 644 1.61 -12.24 5.96
CA THR A 644 0.88 -12.02 7.20
C THR A 644 0.36 -10.58 7.29
N PRO A 645 -0.71 -10.32 8.08
CA PRO A 645 -1.14 -8.96 8.36
C PRO A 645 -0.04 -8.16 9.08
N ILE A 646 0.19 -6.92 8.64
CA ILE A 646 1.10 -5.97 9.29
C ILE A 646 0.39 -5.05 10.30
N ALA A 647 -0.94 -4.88 10.14
CA ALA A 647 -1.79 -4.12 11.07
C ALA A 647 -3.23 -4.64 11.01
N SER A 648 -4.07 -4.22 11.97
CA SER A 648 -5.51 -4.50 11.91
C SER A 648 -6.33 -3.40 12.58
N ALA A 649 -7.55 -3.18 12.09
CA ALA A 649 -8.50 -2.20 12.58
C ALA A 649 -9.87 -2.85 12.88
N PRO A 650 -10.70 -2.31 13.79
CA PRO A 650 -12.09 -2.75 13.96
C PRO A 650 -12.89 -2.66 12.65
N MET A 651 -13.83 -3.58 12.43
CA MET A 651 -14.63 -3.62 11.21
C MET A 651 -15.70 -2.51 11.17
N GLY A 652 -15.48 -1.49 10.33
CA GLY A 652 -16.35 -0.32 10.17
C GLY A 652 -16.60 0.04 8.70
N THR A 653 -16.84 1.31 8.41
CA THR A 653 -16.97 1.89 7.05
C THR A 653 -15.81 2.82 6.69
N SER A 654 -14.97 3.16 7.68
CA SER A 654 -13.72 3.88 7.56
C SER A 654 -12.66 3.14 8.37
N TYR A 655 -11.43 3.15 7.88
CA TYR A 655 -10.31 2.43 8.47
C TYR A 655 -9.08 3.33 8.48
N THR A 656 -8.38 3.32 9.62
CA THR A 656 -7.04 3.88 9.77
C THR A 656 -6.15 2.76 10.29
N PHE A 657 -5.01 2.57 9.64
CA PHE A 657 -3.99 1.61 10.04
C PHE A 657 -2.66 2.33 10.20
N HIS A 658 -1.90 1.93 11.22
CA HIS A 658 -0.51 2.36 11.41
C HIS A 658 0.40 1.14 11.35
N ALA A 659 1.56 1.27 10.70
CA ALA A 659 2.58 0.22 10.62
C ALA A 659 3.98 0.83 10.55
N ASN A 660 5.00 0.15 11.08
CA ASN A 660 6.39 0.61 11.01
C ASN A 660 6.95 0.40 9.60
N LEU A 661 7.50 1.45 8.99
CA LEU A 661 8.13 1.44 7.67
C LEU A 661 9.31 0.46 7.57
N ASN A 662 10.05 0.26 8.67
CA ASN A 662 11.22 -0.63 8.76
C ASN A 662 12.27 -0.38 7.65
N LYS A 663 12.45 0.89 7.24
CA LYS A 663 13.36 1.31 6.17
C LYS A 663 14.75 0.69 6.34
N ASN A 664 15.33 0.19 5.26
CA ASN A 664 16.64 -0.49 5.21
C ASN A 664 16.75 -1.84 5.97
N ALA A 665 15.70 -2.31 6.66
CA ALA A 665 15.64 -3.66 7.24
C ALA A 665 14.93 -4.65 6.29
N ALA A 666 15.09 -5.96 6.52
CA ALA A 666 14.47 -7.00 5.69
C ALA A 666 12.93 -6.95 5.65
N GLY A 667 12.32 -6.39 6.70
CA GLY A 667 10.88 -6.13 6.79
C GLY A 667 10.43 -4.78 6.21
N SER A 668 11.27 -4.11 5.42
CA SER A 668 10.99 -2.79 4.82
C SER A 668 9.71 -2.79 3.98
N LEU A 669 8.90 -1.76 4.22
CA LEU A 669 7.60 -1.55 3.60
C LEU A 669 7.62 -0.49 2.48
N LEU A 670 8.76 0.20 2.28
CA LEU A 670 8.89 1.35 1.37
C LEU A 670 8.38 1.08 -0.05
N MET A 671 8.67 -0.11 -0.57
CA MET A 671 8.38 -0.53 -1.95
C MET A 671 7.16 -1.46 -2.06
N ARG A 672 6.38 -1.68 -0.99
CA ARG A 672 5.32 -2.70 -0.96
C ARG A 672 3.98 -2.16 -1.48
N LYS A 673 3.19 -3.02 -2.14
CA LYS A 673 1.79 -2.74 -2.50
C LYS A 673 0.88 -3.18 -1.36
N PHE A 674 0.03 -2.29 -0.87
CA PHE A 674 -0.81 -2.51 0.31
C PHE A 674 -2.22 -2.91 -0.08
N TYR A 675 -2.81 -3.82 0.70
CA TYR A 675 -4.17 -4.33 0.52
C TYR A 675 -4.86 -4.49 1.87
N ILE A 676 -6.17 -4.30 1.92
CA ILE A 676 -7.01 -4.59 3.09
C ILE A 676 -7.77 -5.89 2.84
N ALA A 677 -7.83 -6.74 3.86
CA ALA A 677 -8.49 -8.04 3.80
C ALA A 677 -9.36 -8.34 5.03
N THR A 678 -10.33 -9.24 4.86
CA THR A 678 -11.13 -9.85 5.94
C THR A 678 -10.69 -11.29 6.17
N LEU A 679 -10.66 -11.73 7.43
CA LEU A 679 -10.55 -13.16 7.73
C LEU A 679 -11.94 -13.81 7.69
N SER A 680 -12.11 -14.85 6.89
CA SER A 680 -13.31 -15.69 6.86
C SER A 680 -12.93 -17.16 6.69
N HIS A 681 -13.42 -18.02 7.59
CA HIS A 681 -13.21 -19.47 7.57
C HIS A 681 -11.73 -19.91 7.64
N GLY A 682 -10.83 -19.02 8.09
CA GLY A 682 -9.37 -19.23 8.08
C GLY A 682 -8.66 -18.74 6.82
N THR A 683 -9.38 -18.18 5.84
CA THR A 683 -8.84 -17.58 4.62
C THR A 683 -8.91 -16.05 4.71
N TYR A 684 -7.84 -15.35 4.34
CA TYR A 684 -7.87 -13.89 4.14
C TYR A 684 -8.35 -13.56 2.72
N THR A 685 -9.39 -12.75 2.61
CA THR A 685 -9.96 -12.29 1.32
C THR A 685 -9.68 -10.81 1.14
N VAL A 686 -9.09 -10.40 0.01
CA VAL A 686 -8.86 -8.99 -0.31
C VAL A 686 -10.20 -8.29 -0.53
N ILE A 687 -10.40 -7.16 0.14
CA ILE A 687 -11.60 -6.31 0.03
C ILE A 687 -11.31 -4.92 -0.55
N SER A 688 -10.05 -4.59 -0.87
CA SER A 688 -9.65 -3.28 -1.43
C SER A 688 -8.88 -3.34 -2.75
N ASN A 689 -8.73 -2.18 -3.37
CA ASN A 689 -7.65 -1.93 -4.34
C ASN A 689 -6.26 -2.14 -3.70
N GLY A 690 -5.26 -2.34 -4.57
CA GLY A 690 -3.84 -2.31 -4.20
C GLY A 690 -3.29 -0.89 -4.27
N PHE A 691 -2.52 -0.45 -3.27
CA PHE A 691 -2.10 0.95 -3.16
C PHE A 691 -0.71 1.10 -2.54
N TYR A 692 0.13 1.98 -3.08
CA TYR A 692 1.50 2.25 -2.66
C TYR A 692 1.61 3.51 -1.81
N ILE A 693 2.77 3.67 -1.15
CA ILE A 693 3.16 4.91 -0.48
C ILE A 693 3.27 6.05 -1.50
N GLN A 694 2.68 7.20 -1.17
CA GLN A 694 2.58 8.38 -2.04
C GLN A 694 3.71 9.40 -1.83
N ASN A 695 4.36 9.39 -0.67
CA ASN A 695 5.34 10.38 -0.26
C ASN A 695 6.67 9.74 0.21
N PRO A 696 7.39 8.95 -0.63
CA PRO A 696 8.66 8.35 -0.24
C PRO A 696 9.66 9.36 0.34
N GLN A 697 9.59 10.64 -0.07
CA GLN A 697 10.39 11.74 0.50
C GLN A 697 10.19 12.01 2.00
N ALA A 698 9.13 11.51 2.63
CA ALA A 698 8.93 11.58 4.07
C ALA A 698 9.82 10.60 4.85
N ALA A 699 10.38 9.56 4.21
CA ALA A 699 11.40 8.70 4.83
C ALA A 699 12.82 9.28 4.77
N ALA A 700 13.04 10.44 4.13
CA ALA A 700 14.37 11.00 3.94
C ALA A 700 14.83 11.83 5.14
N THR A 701 15.92 11.39 5.76
CA THR A 701 16.67 12.15 6.76
C THR A 701 17.59 13.20 6.14
N ASN A 702 18.04 13.00 4.89
CA ASN A 702 18.73 14.07 4.16
C ASN A 702 17.70 15.08 3.65
N VAL A 703 17.71 16.26 4.28
CA VAL A 703 16.81 17.38 3.98
C VAL A 703 17.53 18.55 3.29
N LYS A 704 18.78 18.36 2.80
CA LYS A 704 19.56 19.44 2.16
C LYS A 704 18.76 20.13 1.06
N ALA A 705 18.83 21.46 0.99
CA ALA A 705 18.14 22.22 -0.04
C ALA A 705 18.58 21.80 -1.46
N PHE A 706 17.72 21.98 -2.45
CA PHE A 706 18.11 21.81 -3.84
C PHE A 706 19.23 22.81 -4.20
N PRO A 707 20.33 22.40 -4.85
CA PRO A 707 21.47 23.27 -5.11
C PRO A 707 21.11 24.42 -6.06
N LYS A 708 21.83 25.53 -5.94
CA LYS A 708 21.80 26.66 -6.89
C LYS A 708 23.11 26.68 -7.66
N ALA A 709 23.07 26.85 -8.98
CA ALA A 709 24.26 27.05 -9.78
C ALA A 709 24.91 28.39 -9.41
N SER A 710 26.25 28.45 -9.32
CA SER A 710 26.95 29.65 -8.84
C SER A 710 26.74 30.88 -9.73
N ARG A 711 26.53 30.68 -11.04
CA ARG A 711 26.17 31.78 -11.96
C ARG A 711 24.68 32.09 -11.95
N GLY A 712 23.84 31.17 -11.48
CA GLY A 712 22.39 31.32 -11.40
C GLY A 712 21.74 31.63 -12.76
N THR A 713 22.16 30.91 -13.80
CA THR A 713 21.55 30.88 -15.13
C THR A 713 21.10 29.45 -15.42
N LYS A 714 20.23 29.24 -16.40
CA LYS A 714 19.72 27.92 -16.80
C LYS A 714 20.57 27.23 -17.87
N LYS A 715 21.69 27.87 -18.25
CA LYS A 715 22.59 27.42 -19.32
C LYS A 715 23.27 26.10 -18.95
N GLY A 716 23.04 25.07 -19.75
CA GLY A 716 23.73 23.80 -19.65
C GLY A 716 24.07 23.17 -20.98
N ILE A 717 24.78 22.05 -20.89
CA ILE A 717 25.22 21.25 -22.03
C ILE A 717 25.33 19.78 -21.58
N LYS A 718 25.01 18.84 -22.47
CA LYS A 718 25.28 17.42 -22.26
C LYS A 718 26.74 17.13 -22.62
N THR A 719 27.45 16.41 -21.75
CA THR A 719 28.93 16.31 -21.81
C THR A 719 29.46 14.88 -21.91
N GLY A 720 30.41 14.67 -22.83
CA GLY A 720 31.27 13.49 -22.86
C GLY A 720 32.12 13.33 -21.59
N ALA A 721 32.69 12.13 -21.39
CA ALA A 721 33.31 11.70 -20.13
C ALA A 721 34.27 12.74 -19.51
N ASP A 722 35.12 13.38 -20.32
CA ASP A 722 36.23 14.22 -19.84
C ASP A 722 36.03 15.74 -19.98
N SER A 723 34.80 16.22 -20.26
CA SER A 723 34.54 17.63 -20.59
C SER A 723 34.46 18.60 -19.38
N ILE A 724 34.94 18.24 -18.18
CA ILE A 724 34.83 19.09 -16.97
C ILE A 724 35.49 20.46 -17.18
N ASN A 725 36.70 20.48 -17.76
CA ASN A 725 37.44 21.72 -18.00
C ASN A 725 36.80 22.56 -19.11
N LEU A 726 36.22 21.90 -20.12
CA LEU A 726 35.44 22.56 -21.17
C LEU A 726 34.18 23.21 -20.59
N ALA A 727 33.41 22.51 -19.76
CA ALA A 727 32.20 23.05 -19.13
C ALA A 727 32.49 24.28 -18.23
N LYS A 728 33.65 24.29 -17.55
CA LYS A 728 34.16 25.46 -16.81
C LYS A 728 34.49 26.63 -17.74
N ASP A 729 35.22 26.39 -18.83
CA ASP A 729 35.59 27.43 -19.80
C ASP A 729 34.37 28.01 -20.54
N LEU A 730 33.41 27.16 -20.90
CA LEU A 730 32.10 27.55 -21.43
C LEU A 730 31.18 28.19 -20.38
N LYS A 731 31.59 28.25 -19.11
CA LYS A 731 30.86 28.86 -17.98
C LYS A 731 29.45 28.29 -17.80
N CYS A 732 29.30 26.97 -17.88
CA CYS A 732 28.02 26.29 -17.68
C CYS A 732 27.47 26.53 -16.27
N SER A 733 26.15 26.54 -16.12
CA SER A 733 25.45 26.45 -14.83
C SER A 733 24.94 25.03 -14.57
N HIS A 734 24.67 24.28 -15.63
CA HIS A 734 24.19 22.89 -15.60
C HIS A 734 25.02 21.99 -16.52
N VAL A 735 25.12 20.70 -16.19
CA VAL A 735 25.56 19.66 -17.14
C VAL A 735 24.64 18.45 -17.09
N VAL A 736 24.52 17.75 -18.23
CA VAL A 736 23.77 16.50 -18.35
C VAL A 736 24.74 15.35 -18.64
N LEU A 737 24.59 14.27 -17.88
CA LEU A 737 25.40 13.06 -17.97
C LEU A 737 24.53 11.86 -18.35
N ASP A 738 24.99 11.08 -19.32
CA ASP A 738 24.48 9.74 -19.56
C ASP A 738 25.04 8.76 -18.52
N LEU A 739 24.17 7.95 -17.91
CA LEU A 739 24.48 7.04 -16.80
C LEU A 739 23.96 5.61 -17.08
N PRO A 740 24.68 4.83 -17.91
CA PRO A 740 24.27 3.48 -18.30
C PRO A 740 24.26 2.51 -17.11
N ILE A 741 23.07 2.01 -16.77
CA ILE A 741 22.79 1.19 -15.58
C ILE A 741 23.65 -0.08 -15.55
N ASP A 742 23.88 -0.69 -16.71
CA ASP A 742 24.67 -1.91 -16.90
C ASP A 742 26.08 -1.79 -16.29
N THR A 743 26.71 -0.63 -16.44
CA THR A 743 28.08 -0.39 -15.97
C THR A 743 28.18 -0.42 -14.44
N PHE A 744 27.13 0.00 -13.73
CA PHE A 744 27.10 -0.08 -12.27
C PHE A 744 26.82 -1.51 -11.76
N LEU A 745 26.18 -2.35 -12.58
CA LEU A 745 25.81 -3.73 -12.25
C LEU A 745 26.90 -4.77 -12.53
N SER A 746 27.86 -4.47 -13.41
CA SER A 746 28.84 -5.43 -13.97
C SER A 746 30.06 -5.73 -13.09
N GLY A 747 30.24 -5.04 -11.96
CA GLY A 747 31.34 -5.24 -11.01
C GLY A 747 30.90 -5.71 -9.63
N SER A 748 31.87 -5.92 -8.74
CA SER A 748 31.63 -6.45 -7.38
C SER A 748 32.36 -5.73 -6.24
N GLU A 749 33.11 -4.67 -6.56
CA GLU A 749 34.04 -3.98 -5.66
C GLU A 749 33.32 -3.21 -4.54
N ILE A 750 32.15 -2.63 -4.83
CA ILE A 750 31.35 -1.87 -3.85
C ILE A 750 30.32 -2.81 -3.23
N ALA A 751 30.57 -3.20 -1.98
CA ALA A 751 29.60 -3.92 -1.15
C ALA A 751 28.60 -2.94 -0.51
N TYR A 752 27.30 -3.14 -0.75
CA TYR A 752 26.22 -2.27 -0.28
C TYR A 752 25.10 -3.05 0.39
N LYS A 753 24.81 -2.73 1.66
CA LYS A 753 23.78 -3.41 2.45
C LYS A 753 22.41 -2.76 2.26
N TYR A 754 21.46 -3.49 1.66
CA TYR A 754 20.09 -3.05 1.40
C TYR A 754 19.09 -4.09 1.91
N GLU A 755 18.17 -3.66 2.77
CA GLU A 755 17.09 -4.49 3.34
C GLU A 755 17.61 -5.82 3.95
N GLY A 756 18.75 -5.77 4.64
CA GLY A 756 19.39 -6.93 5.27
C GLY A 756 20.33 -7.74 4.37
N THR A 757 20.24 -7.60 3.05
CA THR A 757 21.08 -8.31 2.06
C THR A 757 22.25 -7.43 1.61
N THR A 758 23.45 -8.00 1.47
CA THR A 758 24.57 -7.32 0.81
C THR A 758 24.51 -7.55 -0.69
N TYR A 759 24.45 -6.46 -1.45
CA TYR A 759 24.59 -6.45 -2.91
C TYR A 759 25.97 -5.91 -3.28
N HIS A 760 26.45 -6.28 -4.47
CA HIS A 760 27.75 -5.86 -4.97
C HIS A 760 27.59 -5.11 -6.30
N PHE A 761 28.37 -4.05 -6.49
CA PHE A 761 28.32 -3.12 -7.62
C PHE A 761 29.72 -2.70 -8.07
N SER A 762 29.82 -2.12 -9.28
CA SER A 762 31.11 -1.72 -9.84
C SER A 762 31.70 -0.46 -9.20
N HIS A 763 33.03 -0.44 -9.01
CA HIS A 763 33.81 0.76 -8.65
C HIS A 763 33.61 1.96 -9.60
N ILE A 764 33.06 1.78 -10.81
CA ILE A 764 32.73 2.90 -11.71
C ILE A 764 31.79 3.93 -11.04
N ILE A 765 31.02 3.54 -10.02
CA ILE A 765 30.20 4.45 -9.20
C ILE A 765 31.04 5.56 -8.56
N ASP A 766 32.25 5.24 -8.08
CA ASP A 766 33.15 6.23 -7.46
C ASP A 766 33.81 7.14 -8.50
N VAL A 767 34.12 6.61 -9.69
CA VAL A 767 34.59 7.42 -10.84
C VAL A 767 33.56 8.48 -11.23
N TYR A 768 32.28 8.10 -11.33
CA TYR A 768 31.19 9.06 -11.56
C TYR A 768 30.99 10.00 -10.36
N ARG A 769 31.15 9.53 -9.12
CA ARG A 769 31.07 10.36 -7.91
C ARG A 769 32.09 11.50 -7.94
N ASP A 770 33.33 11.22 -8.30
CA ASP A 770 34.39 12.22 -8.37
C ASP A 770 34.19 13.21 -9.53
N ARG A 771 33.65 12.74 -10.67
CA ARG A 771 33.19 13.59 -11.78
C ARG A 771 32.06 14.54 -11.36
N ILE A 772 31.04 14.03 -10.66
CA ILE A 772 29.93 14.84 -10.10
C ILE A 772 30.48 15.88 -9.10
N LEU A 773 31.37 15.46 -8.19
CA LEU A 773 32.02 16.34 -7.22
C LEU A 773 32.85 17.44 -7.89
N ALA A 774 33.56 17.14 -8.97
CA ALA A 774 34.33 18.13 -9.74
C ALA A 774 33.43 19.19 -10.39
N TYR A 775 32.25 18.81 -10.89
CA TYR A 775 31.23 19.75 -11.37
C TYR A 775 30.62 20.57 -10.23
N ASN A 776 30.25 19.95 -9.11
CA ASN A 776 29.69 20.68 -7.97
C ASN A 776 30.67 21.70 -7.39
N ARG A 777 31.97 21.35 -7.29
CA ARG A 777 33.04 22.29 -6.91
C ARG A 777 33.23 23.45 -7.88
N ALA A 778 32.84 23.28 -9.15
CA ALA A 778 32.81 24.35 -10.14
C ALA A 778 31.53 25.22 -10.07
N GLY A 779 30.63 24.95 -9.12
CA GLY A 779 29.35 25.65 -9.01
C GLY A 779 28.28 25.17 -10.01
N ILE A 780 28.46 23.99 -10.59
CA ILE A 780 27.63 23.44 -11.66
C ILE A 780 26.66 22.40 -11.09
N ILE A 781 25.38 22.50 -11.47
CA ILE A 781 24.34 21.52 -11.16
C ILE A 781 24.46 20.34 -12.13
N VAL A 782 24.48 19.11 -11.60
CA VAL A 782 24.56 17.89 -12.41
C VAL A 782 23.18 17.23 -12.53
N THR A 783 22.83 16.89 -13.76
CA THR A 783 21.65 16.13 -14.16
C THR A 783 22.10 14.80 -14.76
N GLY A 784 21.46 13.70 -14.42
CA GLY A 784 21.83 12.36 -14.88
C GLY A 784 20.67 11.62 -15.54
N ILE A 785 20.91 10.99 -16.69
CA ILE A 785 19.93 10.18 -17.45
C ILE A 785 20.28 8.70 -17.28
N PHE A 786 19.34 7.92 -16.75
CA PHE A 786 19.54 6.52 -16.39
C PHE A 786 18.80 5.58 -17.33
N TYR A 787 19.54 4.71 -18.01
CA TYR A 787 18.99 3.75 -18.96
C TYR A 787 19.75 2.42 -18.96
N LEU A 788 19.10 1.34 -19.42
CA LEU A 788 19.69 0.02 -19.59
C LEU A 788 19.93 -0.23 -21.09
N TYR A 789 21.15 -0.56 -21.48
CA TYR A 789 21.61 -0.67 -22.87
C TYR A 789 22.03 -2.09 -23.27
N ASP A 790 22.65 -2.86 -22.36
CA ASP A 790 23.23 -4.15 -22.74
C ASP A 790 22.14 -5.24 -22.81
N SER A 791 21.83 -5.67 -24.04
CA SER A 791 20.86 -6.75 -24.32
C SER A 791 21.20 -8.11 -23.70
N SER A 792 22.42 -8.31 -23.19
CA SER A 792 22.81 -9.49 -22.42
C SER A 792 22.26 -9.50 -20.99
N ASN A 793 21.97 -8.32 -20.40
CA ASN A 793 21.48 -8.14 -19.03
C ASN A 793 19.99 -8.51 -18.84
N THR A 794 19.54 -9.56 -19.51
CA THR A 794 18.18 -10.15 -19.49
C THR A 794 17.55 -10.29 -18.10
N ARG A 795 18.35 -10.52 -17.05
CA ARG A 795 17.91 -10.58 -15.64
C ARG A 795 17.37 -9.25 -15.11
N TYR A 796 17.91 -8.13 -15.58
CA TYR A 796 17.56 -6.77 -15.17
C TYR A 796 16.65 -6.05 -16.15
N MET A 797 16.40 -6.66 -17.31
CA MET A 797 15.38 -6.24 -18.28
C MET A 797 13.97 -6.63 -17.82
N TYR A 798 12.94 -5.91 -18.27
CA TYR A 798 11.56 -6.36 -18.13
C TYR A 798 11.38 -7.74 -18.79
N PRO A 799 10.70 -8.73 -18.17
CA PRO A 799 10.72 -10.10 -18.68
C PRO A 799 10.26 -10.26 -20.14
N ALA A 800 9.25 -9.49 -20.58
CA ALA A 800 8.81 -9.53 -21.98
C ALA A 800 9.82 -8.89 -22.95
N ALA A 801 10.68 -7.97 -22.51
CA ALA A 801 11.81 -7.47 -23.29
C ALA A 801 12.94 -8.52 -23.37
N ALA A 802 13.19 -9.21 -22.25
CA ALA A 802 14.21 -10.26 -22.16
C ALA A 802 13.93 -11.48 -23.06
N SER A 803 12.66 -11.71 -23.43
CA SER A 803 12.22 -12.73 -24.39
C SER A 803 11.66 -12.14 -25.70
N GLY A 804 11.74 -10.82 -25.90
CA GLY A 804 11.05 -10.12 -26.98
C GLY A 804 11.80 -10.15 -28.32
N SER A 805 11.05 -10.01 -29.42
CA SER A 805 11.54 -10.05 -30.80
C SER A 805 12.65 -9.04 -31.12
N ARG A 806 12.76 -7.93 -30.37
CA ARG A 806 13.77 -6.87 -30.56
C ARG A 806 14.94 -6.93 -29.58
N ARG A 807 15.11 -8.01 -28.80
CA ARG A 807 16.31 -8.18 -27.95
C ARG A 807 17.57 -8.23 -28.82
N GLY A 808 18.50 -7.29 -28.59
CA GLY A 808 19.71 -7.10 -29.40
C GLY A 808 19.54 -6.15 -30.59
N ALA A 809 18.30 -5.72 -30.89
CA ALA A 809 17.98 -4.77 -31.98
C ALA A 809 17.40 -3.43 -31.47
N ALA A 810 16.85 -3.38 -30.26
CA ALA A 810 16.58 -2.13 -29.56
C ALA A 810 17.87 -1.57 -28.93
N THR A 811 17.96 -0.25 -28.81
CA THR A 811 19.11 0.44 -28.21
C THR A 811 19.03 0.41 -26.69
N LEU A 812 17.83 0.61 -26.12
CA LEU A 812 17.60 0.68 -24.68
C LEU A 812 16.38 -0.14 -24.26
N TYR A 813 16.41 -0.62 -23.02
CA TYR A 813 15.48 -1.62 -22.49
C TYR A 813 14.81 -1.17 -21.20
N ALA A 814 13.56 -1.60 -21.03
CA ALA A 814 12.83 -1.47 -19.77
C ALA A 814 13.47 -2.35 -18.67
N LEU A 815 13.36 -1.92 -17.42
CA LEU A 815 13.84 -2.56 -16.20
C LEU A 815 12.90 -3.64 -15.66
N ASN A 816 13.49 -4.60 -14.95
CA ASN A 816 12.74 -5.68 -14.30
C ASN A 816 11.94 -5.20 -13.07
N THR A 817 10.62 -5.12 -13.22
CA THR A 817 9.68 -4.84 -12.12
C THR A 817 8.89 -6.06 -11.64
N ARG A 818 9.02 -7.21 -12.32
CA ARG A 818 8.12 -8.37 -12.22
C ARG A 818 8.75 -9.61 -11.55
N THR A 819 10.07 -9.67 -11.35
CA THR A 819 10.73 -10.75 -10.59
C THR A 819 11.41 -10.23 -9.32
N SER A 820 11.98 -11.14 -8.52
CA SER A 820 12.83 -10.81 -7.38
C SER A 820 14.08 -9.98 -7.74
N ASP A 821 14.52 -10.01 -8.99
CA ASP A 821 15.75 -9.35 -9.43
C ASP A 821 15.65 -7.81 -9.39
N ARG A 822 14.42 -7.30 -9.42
CA ARG A 822 14.05 -5.92 -9.03
C ARG A 822 14.77 -5.45 -7.77
N LYS A 823 14.99 -6.32 -6.78
CA LYS A 823 15.67 -5.95 -5.53
C LYS A 823 17.13 -5.50 -5.71
N ARG A 824 17.86 -6.00 -6.72
CA ARG A 824 19.21 -5.48 -7.02
C ARG A 824 19.16 -4.09 -7.66
N LEU A 825 18.11 -3.79 -8.44
CA LEU A 825 17.89 -2.46 -9.00
C LEU A 825 17.46 -1.45 -7.93
N GLU A 826 16.58 -1.84 -7.00
CA GLU A 826 16.26 -1.05 -5.81
C GLU A 826 17.51 -0.75 -4.96
N ALA A 827 18.34 -1.77 -4.71
CA ALA A 827 19.61 -1.63 -4.00
C ALA A 827 20.61 -0.75 -4.77
N LEU A 828 20.64 -0.81 -6.10
CA LEU A 828 21.49 0.04 -6.93
C LEU A 828 21.12 1.51 -6.78
N PHE A 829 19.87 1.90 -7.07
CA PHE A 829 19.46 3.31 -6.97
C PHE A 829 19.59 3.86 -5.54
N ALA A 830 19.39 3.00 -4.53
CA ALA A 830 19.72 3.31 -3.15
C ALA A 830 21.22 3.59 -2.93
N CYS A 831 22.10 2.71 -3.42
CA CYS A 831 23.56 2.86 -3.38
C CYS A 831 24.03 4.14 -4.08
N LEU A 832 23.59 4.38 -5.32
CA LEU A 832 23.93 5.57 -6.09
C LEU A 832 23.52 6.85 -5.37
N THR A 833 22.34 6.88 -4.76
CA THR A 833 21.88 8.05 -4.00
C THR A 833 22.73 8.28 -2.74
N ASP A 834 23.09 7.21 -2.01
CA ASP A 834 23.95 7.34 -0.83
C ASP A 834 25.37 7.81 -1.20
N HIS A 835 25.93 7.43 -2.36
CA HIS A 835 27.25 7.87 -2.80
C HIS A 835 27.25 9.29 -3.38
N TRP A 836 26.24 9.63 -4.20
CA TRP A 836 26.20 10.85 -5.02
C TRP A 836 25.34 11.98 -4.45
N CYS A 837 24.67 11.78 -3.31
CA CYS A 837 23.90 12.84 -2.61
C CYS A 837 24.39 13.11 -1.18
N THR A 838 25.68 12.92 -0.92
CA THR A 838 26.36 13.22 0.36
C THR A 838 26.47 14.73 0.66
N SER A 839 27.17 15.07 1.74
CA SER A 839 27.65 16.44 1.96
C SER A 839 28.77 16.75 0.97
N GLY A 840 28.61 17.78 0.14
CA GLY A 840 29.59 18.20 -0.88
C GLY A 840 29.44 17.53 -2.26
N CYS A 841 28.78 16.39 -2.40
CA CYS A 841 28.46 15.76 -3.69
C CYS A 841 26.94 15.68 -3.91
N THR A 842 26.46 16.10 -5.08
CA THR A 842 25.05 16.17 -5.44
C THR A 842 24.83 15.97 -6.94
N LEU A 843 24.35 14.77 -7.31
CA LEU A 843 23.54 14.59 -8.50
C LEU A 843 22.13 15.13 -8.19
N ALA A 844 21.73 16.23 -8.83
CA ALA A 844 20.57 17.01 -8.40
C ALA A 844 19.26 16.55 -9.06
N ASN A 845 19.33 16.30 -10.37
CA ASN A 845 18.21 15.91 -11.21
C ASN A 845 18.45 14.48 -11.73
N TRP A 846 17.48 13.61 -11.51
CA TRP A 846 17.55 12.19 -11.83
C TRP A 846 16.49 11.87 -12.89
N ILE A 847 16.90 11.67 -14.14
CA ILE A 847 16.01 11.38 -15.26
C ILE A 847 15.96 9.86 -15.46
N TYR A 848 14.76 9.29 -15.41
CA TYR A 848 14.53 7.87 -15.67
C TYR A 848 14.21 7.64 -17.15
N GLY A 849 14.97 6.75 -17.78
CA GLY A 849 14.86 6.41 -19.19
C GLY A 849 15.29 7.55 -20.13
N ASN A 850 15.26 7.26 -21.42
CA ASN A 850 15.47 8.24 -22.48
C ASN A 850 14.31 8.14 -23.47
N GLU A 851 13.68 9.27 -23.81
CA GLU A 851 12.68 9.36 -24.89
C GLU A 851 11.62 8.25 -24.83
N LEU A 852 10.95 8.12 -23.69
CA LEU A 852 10.15 6.95 -23.32
C LEU A 852 9.02 6.62 -24.31
N GLN A 853 8.53 7.59 -25.09
CA GLN A 853 7.54 7.29 -26.14
C GLN A 853 8.09 6.44 -27.30
N GLN A 854 9.41 6.41 -27.52
CA GLN A 854 10.11 5.63 -28.56
C GLN A 854 10.30 4.17 -28.13
N TYR A 855 9.19 3.49 -27.85
CA TYR A 855 9.13 2.17 -27.19
C TYR A 855 9.85 1.05 -27.96
N ASN A 856 10.12 1.20 -29.27
CA ASN A 856 10.80 0.16 -30.05
C ASN A 856 12.34 0.33 -30.10
N VAL A 857 12.89 1.48 -29.71
CA VAL A 857 14.33 1.78 -29.77
C VAL A 857 14.86 2.23 -28.40
N TYR A 858 14.24 3.20 -27.73
CA TYR A 858 14.79 3.84 -26.53
C TYR A 858 14.11 3.46 -25.21
N HIS A 859 13.05 2.65 -25.24
CA HIS A 859 12.53 1.97 -24.03
C HIS A 859 11.79 0.68 -24.38
N TYR A 860 12.52 -0.35 -24.82
CA TYR A 860 11.89 -1.62 -25.20
C TYR A 860 11.47 -2.46 -23.99
N ALA A 861 10.16 -2.56 -23.78
CA ALA A 861 9.52 -3.37 -22.75
C ALA A 861 9.02 -4.75 -23.26
N GLY A 862 9.38 -5.15 -24.48
CA GLY A 862 8.90 -6.39 -25.09
C GLY A 862 7.74 -6.18 -26.06
N ASP A 863 7.25 -7.29 -26.60
CA ASP A 863 6.13 -7.31 -27.56
C ASP A 863 4.78 -7.26 -26.83
N ILE A 864 4.63 -6.26 -25.95
CA ILE A 864 3.47 -6.04 -25.09
C ILE A 864 2.54 -4.96 -25.67
N PRO A 865 1.21 -5.02 -25.39
CA PRO A 865 0.31 -3.96 -25.81
C PRO A 865 0.58 -2.66 -25.06
N TYR A 866 0.24 -1.52 -25.67
CA TYR A 866 0.36 -0.18 -25.07
C TYR A 866 -0.23 -0.09 -23.65
N SER A 867 -1.33 -0.80 -23.39
CA SER A 867 -2.00 -0.81 -22.08
C SER A 867 -1.19 -1.44 -20.95
N GLU A 868 -0.25 -2.33 -21.28
CA GLU A 868 0.70 -2.88 -20.31
C GLU A 868 1.94 -1.97 -20.24
N TYR A 869 2.39 -1.44 -21.38
CA TYR A 869 3.57 -0.57 -21.47
C TYR A 869 3.55 0.61 -20.47
N HIS A 870 2.47 1.38 -20.40
CA HIS A 870 2.41 2.53 -19.48
C HIS A 870 2.38 2.12 -18.00
N GLU A 871 1.82 0.96 -17.66
CA GLU A 871 1.83 0.43 -16.29
C GLU A 871 3.22 -0.05 -15.87
N VAL A 872 3.98 -0.65 -16.81
CA VAL A 872 5.38 -1.02 -16.61
C VAL A 872 6.19 0.24 -16.28
N LEU A 873 6.05 1.29 -17.09
CA LEU A 873 6.68 2.60 -16.85
C LEU A 873 6.31 3.21 -15.48
N ALA A 874 5.04 3.11 -15.07
CA ALA A 874 4.58 3.60 -13.78
C ALA A 874 5.23 2.85 -12.59
N GLU A 875 5.40 1.52 -12.70
CA GLU A 875 6.07 0.68 -11.70
C GLU A 875 7.59 0.90 -11.65
N GLU A 876 8.23 1.08 -12.80
CA GLU A 876 9.66 1.37 -12.93
C GLU A 876 10.01 2.74 -12.34
N PHE A 877 9.27 3.77 -12.75
CA PHE A 877 9.46 5.11 -12.22
C PHE A 877 9.19 5.12 -10.71
N ARG A 878 8.20 4.37 -10.22
CA ARG A 878 7.95 4.26 -8.77
C ARG A 878 9.12 3.63 -8.02
N MET A 879 9.74 2.59 -8.55
CA MET A 879 10.96 2.00 -8.00
C MET A 879 12.10 3.03 -7.93
N PHE A 880 12.39 3.69 -9.05
CA PHE A 880 13.44 4.70 -9.17
C PHE A 880 13.22 5.88 -8.20
N ASN A 881 12.02 6.48 -8.26
CA ASN A 881 11.59 7.60 -7.44
C ASN A 881 11.66 7.31 -5.94
N ALA A 882 11.14 6.16 -5.51
CA ALA A 882 11.11 5.82 -4.09
C ALA A 882 12.51 5.52 -3.52
N ALA A 883 13.40 4.90 -4.30
CA ALA A 883 14.77 4.64 -3.88
C ALA A 883 15.56 5.94 -3.66
N ILE A 884 15.41 6.91 -4.57
CA ILE A 884 16.11 8.20 -4.53
C ILE A 884 15.48 9.15 -3.50
N LYS A 885 14.17 9.42 -3.62
CA LYS A 885 13.49 10.44 -2.79
C LYS A 885 13.41 10.03 -1.33
N SER A 886 13.34 8.73 -1.00
CA SER A 886 13.41 8.26 0.39
C SER A 886 14.77 8.46 1.04
N ARG A 887 15.82 8.78 0.27
CA ARG A 887 17.15 9.09 0.80
C ARG A 887 17.37 10.58 0.88
N TRP A 888 16.99 11.33 -0.14
CA TRP A 888 17.06 12.80 -0.15
C TRP A 888 15.72 13.45 -0.52
N LYS A 889 15.13 14.18 0.44
CA LYS A 889 13.78 14.77 0.35
C LYS A 889 13.59 15.67 -0.88
N ASN A 890 14.62 16.45 -1.21
CA ASN A 890 14.59 17.48 -2.25
C ASN A 890 15.20 17.01 -3.60
N ALA A 891 15.52 15.72 -3.73
CA ALA A 891 15.91 15.14 -5.02
C ALA A 891 14.77 15.30 -6.04
N ARG A 892 15.11 15.66 -7.28
CA ARG A 892 14.14 15.79 -8.38
C ARG A 892 14.26 14.62 -9.32
N THR A 893 13.13 14.12 -9.79
CA THR A 893 13.03 12.82 -10.47
C THR A 893 12.09 12.95 -11.66
N TYR A 894 12.62 12.72 -12.85
CA TYR A 894 11.98 13.08 -14.11
C TYR A 894 11.70 11.84 -14.96
N ILE A 895 10.63 11.86 -15.75
CA ILE A 895 10.50 11.04 -16.96
C ILE A 895 11.07 11.81 -18.16
N SER A 896 11.68 11.13 -19.14
CA SER A 896 12.19 11.75 -20.37
C SER A 896 11.28 11.51 -21.57
N LEU A 897 11.07 12.54 -22.40
CA LEU A 897 10.32 12.47 -23.65
C LEU A 897 11.05 13.19 -24.80
N ASP A 898 10.94 12.63 -26.01
CA ASP A 898 11.33 13.30 -27.27
C ASP A 898 10.35 14.44 -27.66
N HIS A 899 10.67 15.18 -28.72
CA HIS A 899 9.83 16.28 -29.19
C HIS A 899 8.45 15.88 -29.73
N ASN A 900 8.14 14.60 -29.95
CA ASN A 900 6.89 14.12 -30.55
C ASN A 900 5.79 14.03 -29.48
N TRP A 901 4.84 14.96 -29.54
CA TRP A 901 3.86 15.19 -28.48
C TRP A 901 2.48 14.64 -28.84
N ASN A 902 1.85 15.20 -29.88
CA ASN A 902 0.50 14.86 -30.32
C ASN A 902 0.45 14.49 -31.81
N LEU A 903 1.55 13.97 -32.36
CA LEU A 903 1.56 13.36 -33.69
C LEU A 903 0.64 12.14 -33.71
N SER A 904 -0.53 12.29 -34.33
CA SER A 904 -1.63 11.32 -34.31
C SER A 904 -1.44 10.12 -35.23
N TRP A 905 -0.28 10.01 -35.87
CA TRP A 905 0.15 8.84 -36.61
C TRP A 905 1.29 8.25 -35.80
N THR A 906 1.08 7.06 -35.23
CA THR A 906 2.18 6.29 -34.66
C THR A 906 3.18 6.03 -35.79
N LEU A 907 4.28 6.79 -35.81
CA LEU A 907 5.50 6.35 -36.49
C LEU A 907 5.78 4.93 -35.98
N SER A 908 6.10 4.00 -36.88
CA SER A 908 6.24 2.58 -36.52
C SER A 908 7.31 2.42 -35.44
N GLY A 909 6.89 2.31 -34.17
CA GLY A 909 7.79 2.33 -33.02
C GLY A 909 7.61 3.42 -31.96
N SER A 910 6.74 4.41 -32.17
CA SER A 910 6.55 5.52 -31.23
C SER A 910 5.08 5.70 -30.80
N TYR A 911 4.90 6.10 -29.54
CA TYR A 911 3.62 6.51 -28.98
C TYR A 911 3.49 8.05 -28.95
N SER A 912 2.28 8.57 -28.75
CA SER A 912 2.10 10.00 -28.45
C SER A 912 2.62 10.30 -27.04
N GLY A 913 3.61 11.21 -26.93
CA GLY A 913 4.12 11.68 -25.63
C GLY A 913 3.01 12.28 -24.74
N MET A 914 2.04 13.01 -25.32
CA MET A 914 0.91 13.56 -24.58
C MET A 914 0.04 12.46 -23.97
N LYS A 915 -0.30 11.43 -24.76
CA LYS A 915 -1.12 10.30 -24.29
C LYS A 915 -0.37 9.47 -23.24
N LEU A 916 0.90 9.14 -23.49
CA LEU A 916 1.74 8.40 -22.56
C LEU A 916 1.87 9.12 -21.20
N THR A 917 2.08 10.44 -21.21
CA THR A 917 2.14 11.24 -19.97
C THR A 917 0.83 11.17 -19.17
N SER A 918 -0.31 11.27 -19.86
CA SER A 918 -1.64 11.20 -19.25
C SER A 918 -1.91 9.84 -18.60
N ASP A 919 -1.61 8.76 -19.32
CA ASP A 919 -1.92 7.39 -18.88
C ASP A 919 -0.97 6.96 -17.75
N PHE A 920 0.33 7.27 -17.85
CA PHE A 920 1.31 7.12 -16.77
C PHE A 920 0.88 7.82 -15.46
N ASN A 921 0.48 9.09 -15.54
CA ASN A 921 -0.03 9.81 -14.36
C ASN A 921 -1.35 9.22 -13.83
N THR A 922 -2.15 8.60 -14.70
CA THR A 922 -3.40 7.91 -14.32
C THR A 922 -3.12 6.60 -13.57
N ASP A 923 -2.13 5.82 -13.99
CA ASP A 923 -1.64 4.63 -13.25
C ASP A 923 -1.13 5.01 -11.86
N LEU A 924 -0.24 6.01 -11.81
CA LEU A 924 0.29 6.51 -10.55
C LEU A 924 -0.84 6.95 -9.62
N ARG A 925 -1.87 7.65 -10.11
CA ARG A 925 -3.04 8.07 -9.30
C ARG A 925 -3.85 6.90 -8.75
N ARG A 926 -4.18 5.91 -9.58
CA ARG A 926 -4.96 4.72 -9.18
C ARG A 926 -4.28 3.92 -8.08
N GLN A 927 -2.95 3.86 -8.12
CA GLN A 927 -2.13 3.09 -7.18
C GLN A 927 -1.49 3.94 -6.07
N GLY A 928 -1.80 5.24 -5.97
CA GLY A 928 -1.18 6.18 -5.04
C GLY A 928 -0.13 7.07 -5.70
N LEU A 929 -0.53 8.29 -6.05
CA LEU A 929 0.29 9.24 -6.80
C LEU A 929 1.55 9.62 -6.03
N ILE A 930 2.70 9.32 -6.62
CA ILE A 930 4.00 9.90 -6.26
C ILE A 930 4.28 11.14 -7.12
N HIS A 931 5.07 12.07 -6.59
CA HIS A 931 5.47 13.27 -7.34
C HIS A 931 6.55 12.93 -8.38
N TRP A 932 6.37 13.44 -9.60
CA TRP A 932 7.23 13.27 -10.76
C TRP A 932 7.41 14.62 -11.49
N ASP A 933 8.54 14.75 -12.18
CA ASP A 933 8.94 15.92 -12.97
C ASP A 933 9.09 15.55 -14.46
N MET A 934 9.17 16.54 -15.36
CA MET A 934 9.22 16.32 -16.82
C MET A 934 10.56 16.78 -17.42
N ALA A 935 11.26 15.87 -18.09
CA ALA A 935 12.41 16.16 -18.94
C ALA A 935 11.97 16.01 -20.40
N MET A 936 12.22 17.05 -21.21
CA MET A 936 11.78 17.13 -22.60
C MET A 936 12.98 17.38 -23.50
N HIS A 937 13.02 16.75 -24.67
CA HIS A 937 14.05 16.94 -25.68
C HIS A 937 13.50 17.76 -26.85
N PRO A 938 13.46 19.11 -26.77
CA PRO A 938 12.93 19.92 -27.85
C PRO A 938 13.92 20.03 -29.01
N TYR A 939 13.63 19.34 -30.11
CA TYR A 939 14.31 19.51 -31.40
C TYR A 939 13.52 20.44 -32.32
N PRO A 940 14.16 21.15 -33.26
CA PRO A 940 13.49 21.76 -34.40
C PRO A 940 12.70 20.73 -35.23
N SER A 941 11.91 21.23 -36.18
CA SER A 941 11.22 20.40 -37.15
C SER A 941 11.42 21.02 -38.54
N PRO A 942 12.09 20.32 -39.49
CA PRO A 942 12.80 19.04 -39.31
C PRO A 942 13.98 19.14 -38.33
N GLU A 943 14.32 18.04 -37.68
CA GLU A 943 15.34 17.98 -36.60
C GLU A 943 16.74 18.47 -37.04
N GLN A 944 17.08 18.23 -38.30
CA GLN A 944 18.37 18.60 -38.88
C GLN A 944 18.47 20.10 -39.23
N ASP A 945 17.40 20.90 -39.10
CA ASP A 945 17.43 22.34 -39.36
C ASP A 945 17.49 23.14 -38.05
N CYS A 946 18.66 23.68 -37.70
CA CYS A 946 18.81 24.49 -36.48
C CYS A 946 17.96 25.76 -36.43
N ARG A 947 17.37 26.23 -37.54
CA ARG A 947 16.63 27.50 -37.60
C ARG A 947 15.25 27.38 -36.94
N ILE A 948 15.23 27.38 -35.61
CA ILE A 948 14.03 27.22 -34.77
C ILE A 948 12.88 28.16 -35.17
N TRP A 949 13.19 29.36 -35.68
CA TRP A 949 12.22 30.37 -36.13
C TRP A 949 11.58 30.09 -37.50
N ASN A 950 12.11 29.16 -38.30
CA ASN A 950 11.50 28.72 -39.55
C ASN A 950 10.43 27.68 -39.25
N ARG A 951 9.23 27.87 -39.81
CA ARG A 951 8.05 27.07 -39.46
C ARG A 951 8.11 25.66 -40.05
N ALA A 952 7.85 24.67 -39.20
CA ALA A 952 7.10 23.48 -39.60
C ALA A 952 5.61 23.63 -39.25
N PHE A 953 4.76 22.93 -40.01
CA PHE A 953 3.30 22.91 -39.82
C PHE A 953 2.84 22.19 -38.54
N THR A 954 3.77 21.68 -37.74
CA THR A 954 3.55 20.88 -36.52
C THR A 954 3.66 21.68 -35.21
N VAL A 955 4.11 22.94 -35.29
CA VAL A 955 4.49 23.78 -34.15
C VAL A 955 3.39 24.79 -33.83
N GLU A 956 2.44 24.38 -33.00
CA GLU A 956 1.38 25.25 -32.46
C GLU A 956 1.56 25.56 -30.97
N ASN A 957 0.95 26.65 -30.50
CA ASN A 957 0.78 26.98 -29.07
C ASN A 957 -0.62 26.56 -28.58
N SER A 958 -0.99 25.31 -28.85
CA SER A 958 -2.34 24.76 -28.64
C SER A 958 -2.27 23.29 -28.20
N GLY A 959 -3.39 22.72 -27.75
CA GLY A 959 -3.48 21.28 -27.46
C GLY A 959 -3.31 20.38 -28.69
N ALA A 960 -3.35 20.95 -29.90
CA ALA A 960 -3.07 20.27 -31.15
C ALA A 960 -1.58 20.29 -31.54
N ALA A 961 -0.70 20.89 -30.72
CA ALA A 961 0.75 20.90 -30.95
C ALA A 961 1.29 19.49 -31.18
N GLN A 962 1.73 19.21 -32.41
CA GLN A 962 2.20 17.90 -32.81
C GLN A 962 3.62 17.63 -32.29
N GLN A 963 4.48 18.65 -32.30
CA GLN A 963 5.85 18.60 -31.78
C GLN A 963 6.13 19.74 -30.79
N ILE A 964 7.01 19.50 -29.80
CA ILE A 964 7.53 20.51 -28.88
C ILE A 964 8.92 20.96 -29.35
N THR A 965 9.02 22.18 -29.85
CA THR A 965 10.29 22.84 -30.16
C THR A 965 10.49 23.99 -29.18
N MET A 966 11.65 24.65 -29.20
CA MET A 966 11.86 25.82 -28.33
C MET A 966 10.89 26.99 -28.61
N LEU A 967 10.21 27.05 -29.77
CA LEU A 967 9.18 28.07 -30.03
C LEU A 967 7.91 27.89 -29.18
N ASN A 968 7.48 26.64 -28.92
CA ASN A 968 6.27 26.34 -28.15
C ASN A 968 6.57 25.66 -26.79
N ALA A 969 7.84 25.50 -26.42
CA ALA A 969 8.31 25.01 -25.12
C ALA A 969 7.67 25.74 -23.92
N ARG A 970 7.42 27.05 -24.04
CA ARG A 970 6.66 27.84 -23.04
C ARG A 970 5.22 27.35 -22.85
N TYR A 971 4.51 27.14 -23.97
CA TYR A 971 3.15 26.62 -23.95
C TYR A 971 3.13 25.22 -23.31
N PHE A 972 4.06 24.35 -23.71
CA PHE A 972 4.23 23.02 -23.13
C PHE A 972 4.49 23.05 -21.61
N ALA A 973 5.45 23.86 -21.15
CA ALA A 973 5.79 23.93 -19.72
C ALA A 973 4.61 24.46 -18.87
N ALA A 974 3.84 25.41 -19.39
CA ALA A 974 2.60 25.87 -18.77
C ALA A 974 1.51 24.78 -18.77
N TYR A 975 1.31 24.07 -19.89
CA TYR A 975 0.38 22.94 -19.98
C TYR A 975 0.69 21.86 -18.94
N ILE A 976 1.95 21.39 -18.87
CA ILE A 976 2.37 20.35 -17.92
C ILE A 976 2.05 20.75 -16.47
N LYS A 977 2.40 21.98 -16.05
CA LYS A 977 2.10 22.46 -14.69
C LYS A 977 0.60 22.59 -14.43
N ASN A 978 -0.17 23.10 -15.38
CA ASN A 978 -1.61 23.29 -15.22
C ASN A 978 -2.36 21.94 -15.17
N THR A 979 -1.88 20.92 -15.89
CA THR A 979 -2.52 19.59 -15.95
C THR A 979 -2.09 18.67 -14.80
N TYR A 980 -0.80 18.68 -14.42
CA TYR A 980 -0.24 17.67 -13.50
C TYR A 980 0.14 18.22 -12.12
N GLY A 981 0.36 19.53 -11.99
CA GLY A 981 0.59 20.22 -10.73
C GLY A 981 1.58 21.38 -10.85
N THR A 982 1.31 22.50 -10.17
CA THR A 982 2.16 23.70 -10.21
C THR A 982 3.57 23.49 -9.66
N SER A 983 3.77 22.44 -8.85
CA SER A 983 5.05 22.02 -8.29
C SER A 983 5.92 21.21 -9.25
N THR A 984 5.36 20.64 -10.33
CA THR A 984 6.07 19.86 -11.34
C THR A 984 7.15 20.71 -12.00
N ARG A 985 8.37 20.20 -12.05
CA ARG A 985 9.52 20.85 -12.69
C ARG A 985 9.64 20.41 -14.14
N ILE A 986 10.06 21.33 -14.99
CA ILE A 986 10.31 21.08 -16.40
C ILE A 986 11.76 21.46 -16.71
N ILE A 987 12.49 20.54 -17.32
CA ILE A 987 13.83 20.77 -17.86
C ILE A 987 13.85 20.40 -19.34
N MET A 988 14.58 21.18 -20.13
CA MET A 988 14.92 20.81 -21.49
C MET A 988 16.29 20.11 -21.41
N SER A 989 16.29 18.78 -21.30
CA SER A 989 17.49 18.00 -20.98
C SER A 989 18.42 17.83 -22.17
N GLU A 990 17.89 17.79 -23.39
CA GLU A 990 18.68 17.72 -24.63
C GLU A 990 18.01 18.61 -25.68
N THR A 991 18.79 19.42 -26.38
CA THR A 991 18.29 20.34 -27.42
C THR A 991 19.27 20.30 -28.56
N GLY A 992 18.95 19.50 -29.58
CA GLY A 992 19.77 19.35 -30.77
C GLY A 992 19.54 20.48 -31.76
N LEU A 993 20.63 21.11 -32.20
CA LEU A 993 20.63 22.16 -33.20
C LEU A 993 21.75 21.83 -34.20
N SER A 994 21.41 21.23 -35.33
CA SER A 994 22.40 20.77 -36.32
C SER A 994 23.04 21.93 -37.07
N SER A 995 24.37 21.95 -37.16
CA SER A 995 25.11 22.94 -37.95
C SER A 995 25.15 22.64 -39.46
N VAL A 996 24.46 21.60 -39.93
CA VAL A 996 24.37 21.24 -41.35
C VAL A 996 22.95 20.76 -41.66
N TYR A 997 22.39 21.26 -42.76
CA TYR A 997 21.06 20.86 -43.25
C TYR A 997 21.07 20.80 -44.79
N GLU A 998 20.61 19.70 -45.38
CA GLU A 998 20.59 19.48 -46.84
C GLU A 998 21.97 19.75 -47.51
N GLY A 999 23.06 19.34 -46.83
CA GLY A 999 24.44 19.57 -47.29
C GLY A 999 24.97 21.00 -47.15
N ARG A 1000 24.14 21.97 -46.72
CA ARG A 1000 24.58 23.34 -46.45
C ARG A 1000 25.23 23.45 -45.08
N GLN A 1001 26.37 24.16 -45.01
CA GLN A 1001 27.01 24.53 -43.76
C GLN A 1001 26.26 25.72 -43.13
N MET A 1002 25.81 25.56 -41.89
CA MET A 1002 24.88 26.46 -41.19
C MET A 1002 25.37 26.82 -39.78
N GLN A 1003 26.69 26.94 -39.61
CA GLN A 1003 27.29 27.16 -38.29
C GLN A 1003 26.95 28.55 -37.70
N GLY A 1004 26.66 29.55 -38.54
CA GLY A 1004 26.21 30.87 -38.09
C GLY A 1004 24.75 30.87 -37.61
N GLU A 1005 23.87 30.17 -38.33
CA GLU A 1005 22.49 29.90 -37.94
C GLU A 1005 22.44 29.08 -36.65
N GLN A 1006 23.28 28.06 -36.51
CA GLN A 1006 23.40 27.26 -35.29
C GLN A 1006 23.77 28.14 -34.10
N ALA A 1007 24.72 29.09 -34.27
CA ALA A 1007 25.10 30.02 -33.22
C ALA A 1007 23.92 30.93 -32.80
N ALA A 1008 23.17 31.47 -33.76
CA ALA A 1008 21.94 32.22 -33.46
C ALA A 1008 20.88 31.34 -32.75
N ALA A 1009 20.71 30.10 -33.19
CA ALA A 1009 19.75 29.15 -32.62
C ALA A 1009 20.07 28.77 -31.17
N VAL A 1010 21.35 28.52 -30.85
CA VAL A 1010 21.80 28.22 -29.48
C VAL A 1010 21.46 29.38 -28.52
N ALA A 1011 21.75 30.62 -28.91
CA ALA A 1011 21.38 31.79 -28.11
C ALA A 1011 19.86 31.99 -28.01
N PHE A 1012 19.13 31.82 -29.11
CA PHE A 1012 17.68 32.01 -29.15
C PHE A 1012 16.94 30.98 -28.27
N ALA A 1013 17.30 29.69 -28.38
CA ALA A 1013 16.81 28.63 -27.50
C ALA A 1013 17.09 28.96 -26.02
N TYR A 1014 18.33 29.36 -25.71
CA TYR A 1014 18.72 29.71 -24.35
C TYR A 1014 17.89 30.86 -23.77
N TYR A 1015 17.68 31.95 -24.51
CA TYR A 1015 16.88 33.06 -24.01
C TYR A 1015 15.40 32.72 -23.85
N LEU A 1016 14.83 31.87 -24.73
CA LEU A 1016 13.47 31.36 -24.57
C LEU A 1016 13.30 30.54 -23.28
N ALA A 1017 14.34 29.79 -22.87
CA ALA A 1017 14.33 29.05 -21.61
C ALA A 1017 14.64 29.93 -20.37
N GLU A 1018 15.63 30.82 -20.45
CA GLU A 1018 16.09 31.66 -19.32
C GLU A 1018 14.96 32.54 -18.80
N PHE A 1019 14.23 33.21 -19.69
CA PHE A 1019 13.18 34.16 -19.33
C PHE A 1019 11.79 33.52 -19.11
N ASP A 1020 11.65 32.19 -19.23
CA ASP A 1020 10.41 31.48 -18.86
C ASP A 1020 10.44 30.93 -17.42
N PRO A 1021 9.57 31.37 -16.50
CA PRO A 1021 9.58 30.92 -15.10
C PRO A 1021 9.15 29.44 -14.90
N ASN A 1022 8.75 28.73 -15.97
CA ASN A 1022 8.33 27.33 -15.89
C ASN A 1022 9.41 26.33 -16.30
N ILE A 1023 10.47 26.78 -16.96
CA ILE A 1023 11.61 25.96 -17.36
C ILE A 1023 12.74 26.19 -16.34
N ASP A 1024 13.28 25.12 -15.76
CA ASP A 1024 14.33 25.16 -14.74
C ASP A 1024 15.75 24.99 -15.32
N GLN A 1025 15.90 24.44 -16.53
CA GLN A 1025 17.19 24.18 -17.22
C GLN A 1025 16.98 24.11 -18.74
N LEU A 1026 17.98 24.55 -19.52
CA LEU A 1026 18.17 24.15 -20.93
C LEU A 1026 19.58 23.54 -21.09
N ALA A 1027 19.67 22.37 -21.71
CA ALA A 1027 20.95 21.78 -22.11
C ALA A 1027 21.02 21.53 -23.62
N ILE A 1028 22.07 22.06 -24.26
CA ILE A 1028 22.40 21.76 -25.66
C ILE A 1028 22.92 20.31 -25.75
N HIS A 1029 22.54 19.62 -26.83
CA HIS A 1029 22.70 18.16 -27.00
C HIS A 1029 24.11 17.61 -26.80
N ARG A 1030 25.17 18.34 -27.19
CA ARG A 1030 26.55 17.91 -26.99
C ARG A 1030 27.58 19.03 -27.16
N ASP A 1031 28.76 18.77 -26.64
CA ASP A 1031 29.97 19.56 -26.80
C ASP A 1031 30.56 19.43 -28.22
N TYR A 1032 30.99 18.24 -28.62
CA TYR A 1032 31.58 17.94 -29.94
C TYR A 1032 30.55 17.38 -30.93
N ASP A 1033 30.86 17.18 -32.20
CA ASP A 1033 30.05 16.32 -33.09
C ASP A 1033 30.37 14.83 -32.88
N ASN A 1034 29.38 13.94 -32.95
CA ASN A 1034 29.58 12.49 -32.95
C ASN A 1034 29.60 11.93 -34.37
N SER A 1035 30.56 11.06 -34.71
CA SER A 1035 30.60 10.39 -36.01
C SER A 1035 29.31 9.62 -36.33
N GLY A 1036 28.72 8.91 -35.36
CA GLY A 1036 27.49 8.15 -35.53
C GLY A 1036 26.21 8.98 -35.64
N GLU A 1037 26.19 10.22 -35.12
CA GLU A 1037 25.08 11.15 -35.32
C GLU A 1037 25.23 11.89 -36.66
N THR A 1038 26.46 12.31 -37.01
CA THR A 1038 26.73 13.00 -38.28
C THR A 1038 26.51 12.11 -39.50
N SER A 1039 26.74 10.79 -39.40
CA SER A 1039 26.38 9.83 -40.46
C SER A 1039 24.86 9.73 -40.67
N GLY A 1040 24.06 9.95 -39.64
CA GLY A 1040 22.60 10.08 -39.71
C GLY A 1040 22.10 11.47 -40.12
N GLY A 1041 22.99 12.46 -40.25
CA GLY A 1041 22.65 13.82 -40.67
C GLY A 1041 22.54 14.86 -39.55
N TRP A 1042 22.98 14.55 -38.33
CA TRP A 1042 22.85 15.42 -37.15
C TRP A 1042 24.24 15.93 -36.69
N TRP A 1043 24.57 17.20 -36.97
CA TRP A 1043 25.81 17.87 -36.55
C TRP A 1043 25.58 18.76 -35.32
N LEU A 1044 25.25 18.11 -34.20
CA LEU A 1044 24.68 18.75 -33.00
C LEU A 1044 25.69 19.38 -32.04
N GLY A 1045 26.99 19.20 -32.29
CA GLY A 1045 28.06 19.78 -31.47
C GLY A 1045 28.22 21.27 -31.66
N ILE A 1046 28.72 21.96 -30.62
CA ILE A 1046 29.23 23.34 -30.70
C ILE A 1046 30.74 23.37 -31.06
N TYR A 1047 31.41 22.22 -31.00
CA TYR A 1047 32.70 21.94 -31.63
C TYR A 1047 32.51 20.90 -32.73
N ASN A 1048 33.35 20.93 -33.76
CA ASN A 1048 33.44 19.86 -34.75
C ASN A 1048 34.06 18.59 -34.12
N SER A 1049 33.90 17.44 -34.76
CA SER A 1049 34.44 16.15 -34.28
C SER A 1049 35.98 16.13 -34.13
N ASN A 1050 36.70 16.97 -34.87
CA ASN A 1050 38.14 17.17 -34.75
C ASN A 1050 38.56 18.13 -33.61
N GLY A 1051 37.63 18.57 -32.77
CA GLY A 1051 37.87 19.48 -31.66
C GLY A 1051 37.96 20.97 -32.02
N SER A 1052 37.86 21.35 -33.29
CA SER A 1052 37.84 22.77 -33.67
C SER A 1052 36.51 23.45 -33.27
N PRO A 1053 36.54 24.69 -32.73
CA PRO A 1053 35.32 25.39 -32.32
C PRO A 1053 34.49 25.82 -33.52
N LYS A 1054 33.16 25.66 -33.43
CA LYS A 1054 32.21 26.34 -34.30
C LYS A 1054 31.88 27.72 -33.69
N PRO A 1055 31.36 28.69 -34.48
CA PRO A 1055 30.77 29.94 -33.98
C PRO A 1055 29.82 29.80 -32.77
N SER A 1056 29.09 28.68 -32.69
CA SER A 1056 28.19 28.37 -31.59
C SER A 1056 28.90 28.15 -30.24
N ALA A 1057 30.17 27.75 -30.21
CA ALA A 1057 30.94 27.64 -28.96
C ALA A 1057 31.26 29.00 -28.34
N ASP A 1058 31.63 30.00 -29.15
CA ASP A 1058 31.87 31.37 -28.69
C ASP A 1058 30.57 32.01 -28.19
N VAL A 1059 29.48 31.89 -28.97
CA VAL A 1059 28.15 32.32 -28.54
C VAL A 1059 27.73 31.64 -27.23
N PHE A 1060 27.84 30.31 -27.11
CA PHE A 1060 27.47 29.58 -25.91
C PHE A 1060 28.28 30.02 -24.68
N LYS A 1061 29.57 30.30 -24.84
CA LYS A 1061 30.45 30.79 -23.77
C LYS A 1061 30.04 32.14 -23.21
N TYR A 1062 29.54 33.06 -24.04
CA TYR A 1062 29.28 34.46 -23.66
C TYR A 1062 27.82 34.87 -23.57
N MET A 1063 26.87 34.10 -24.12
CA MET A 1063 25.44 34.47 -24.20
C MET A 1063 24.75 34.78 -22.87
N ASP A 1064 25.29 34.27 -21.75
CA ASP A 1064 24.77 34.52 -20.40
C ASP A 1064 25.74 35.33 -19.52
N THR A 1065 26.54 36.19 -20.13
CA THR A 1065 27.53 37.05 -19.46
C THR A 1065 27.29 38.52 -19.79
N LYS A 1066 27.89 39.46 -19.04
CA LYS A 1066 27.88 40.89 -19.43
C LYS A 1066 28.38 41.20 -20.85
N ASN A 1067 29.16 40.30 -21.47
CA ASN A 1067 29.67 40.45 -22.83
C ASN A 1067 28.70 39.94 -23.92
N TRP A 1068 27.53 39.38 -23.56
CA TRP A 1068 26.63 38.69 -24.49
C TRP A 1068 26.40 39.47 -25.81
N ASN A 1069 26.18 40.79 -25.73
CA ASN A 1069 25.85 41.59 -26.90
C ASN A 1069 26.98 41.63 -27.94
N ALA A 1070 28.25 41.57 -27.52
CA ALA A 1070 29.39 41.60 -28.43
C ALA A 1070 29.55 40.30 -29.24
N HIS A 1071 29.17 39.16 -28.65
CA HIS A 1071 29.32 37.84 -29.27
C HIS A 1071 28.04 37.34 -29.95
N VAL A 1072 26.87 37.73 -29.45
CA VAL A 1072 25.56 37.19 -29.87
C VAL A 1072 24.85 38.08 -30.88
N ALA A 1073 24.92 39.41 -30.75
CA ALA A 1073 24.01 40.30 -31.48
C ALA A 1073 24.18 40.25 -33.01
N HIS A 1074 25.40 40.02 -33.50
CA HIS A 1074 25.65 39.86 -34.94
C HIS A 1074 24.89 38.65 -35.52
N TYR A 1075 25.04 37.47 -34.93
CA TYR A 1075 24.33 36.26 -35.37
C TYR A 1075 22.81 36.44 -35.28
N MET A 1076 22.29 36.94 -34.16
CA MET A 1076 20.84 37.12 -33.97
C MET A 1076 20.25 38.11 -34.99
N ASN A 1077 20.90 39.27 -35.20
CA ASN A 1077 20.42 40.27 -36.14
C ASN A 1077 20.49 39.77 -37.59
N THR A 1078 21.54 39.03 -37.97
CA THR A 1078 21.74 38.50 -39.32
C THR A 1078 20.74 37.39 -39.67
N TYR A 1079 20.46 36.47 -38.75
CA TYR A 1079 19.71 35.25 -39.05
C TYR A 1079 18.24 35.24 -38.55
N ILE A 1080 17.90 36.03 -37.54
CA ILE A 1080 16.54 36.11 -36.95
C ILE A 1080 15.86 37.47 -37.23
N GLY A 1081 16.65 38.50 -37.56
CA GLY A 1081 16.21 39.89 -37.74
C GLY A 1081 16.43 40.74 -36.48
N SER A 1082 16.59 42.05 -36.65
CA SER A 1082 16.89 43.01 -35.57
C SER A 1082 15.82 43.11 -34.48
N ASP A 1083 14.62 42.60 -34.73
CA ASP A 1083 13.49 42.53 -33.81
C ASP A 1083 13.53 41.29 -32.87
N TRP A 1084 14.53 40.41 -32.97
CA TRP A 1084 14.59 39.13 -32.23
C TRP A 1084 14.30 39.24 -30.72
N LYS A 1085 14.60 40.36 -30.07
CA LYS A 1085 14.33 40.61 -28.65
C LYS A 1085 12.83 40.59 -28.31
N SER A 1086 11.96 41.09 -29.19
CA SER A 1086 10.51 41.08 -28.96
C SER A 1086 9.88 39.70 -29.16
N LYS A 1087 10.61 38.77 -29.83
CA LYS A 1087 10.21 37.37 -30.00
C LYS A 1087 10.46 36.52 -28.75
N ILE A 1088 11.19 37.05 -27.75
CA ILE A 1088 11.47 36.38 -26.47
C ILE A 1088 10.66 37.08 -25.36
N HIS A 1089 9.62 36.40 -24.86
CA HIS A 1089 8.79 36.96 -23.79
C HIS A 1089 9.62 37.24 -22.54
N GLY A 1090 9.59 38.48 -22.05
CA GLY A 1090 10.27 38.86 -20.81
C GLY A 1090 11.79 39.01 -20.93
N PHE A 1091 12.32 39.07 -22.15
CA PHE A 1091 13.75 39.31 -22.38
C PHE A 1091 14.22 40.58 -21.64
N ASN A 1092 15.21 40.41 -20.78
CA ASN A 1092 15.80 41.51 -20.03
C ASN A 1092 17.34 41.48 -20.14
N ALA A 1093 17.89 42.38 -20.95
CA ALA A 1093 19.34 42.51 -21.12
C ALA A 1093 20.10 42.82 -19.81
N SER A 1094 19.47 43.50 -18.84
CA SER A 1094 20.13 43.86 -17.58
C SER A 1094 20.38 42.65 -16.67
N PHE A 1095 19.66 41.54 -16.88
CA PHE A 1095 19.89 40.28 -16.18
C PHE A 1095 21.34 39.80 -16.34
N PHE A 1096 21.92 39.93 -17.55
CA PHE A 1096 23.27 39.48 -17.85
C PHE A 1096 24.39 40.42 -17.38
N ASN A 1097 24.07 41.69 -17.07
CA ASN A 1097 25.07 42.65 -16.59
C ASN A 1097 25.68 42.24 -15.24
N ASN A 1098 24.97 41.42 -14.47
CA ASN A 1098 25.33 40.91 -13.15
C ASN A 1098 25.83 39.44 -13.20
N LYS A 1099 26.32 38.95 -14.35
CA LYS A 1099 26.57 37.52 -14.65
C LYS A 1099 27.90 37.23 -15.37
#